data_AF-E1Z571-F1
#
_entry.id   AF-E1Z571-F1
#
_cell.length_a   1.000
_cell.length_b   1.000
_cell.length_c   1.000
_cell.angle_alpha   90.00
_cell.angle_beta   90.00
_cell.angle_gamma   90.00
#
_symmetry.space_group_name_H-M   'P 1'
#
loop_
_entity.id
_entity.type
_entity.pdbx_description
1 polymer ?
#
loop_
_entity_poly.entity_id
_entity_poly.type
_entity_poly.pdbx_seq_one_letter_code
_entity_poly.pdbx_strand_id
1 'polypeptide(L)'
;MGEWYYMRISVDDMRVEEMTAAHYLAFKEKLVPMETDRHGYDPFVLELDLKPFSAHQPKISLQSHIGNGVSFLNKTLSAKLFSPNANAEGSQLMLDFLREFKHNGEMLLLSKRVNSVQRLRHALLRADRLLEKHEDEEPIGAVAGIDELGFLPGWGNTVGRVRESFQLLLDIVQAPDADTLEKFLGRLPLMFKAPAVQVVILSPHGYFGQTNVLGMPDTGGQVVYILDQVRALEREMQQRLEDAGLKNVCADIVVLTRLIPDAHGTSCNERLEPISGCQNARILRVPFRDREGRVLNKWVSRFDLWPYLERFTIDATKEILAEMGGKPDFIIGNYSDGNLVATLMSHRMNVTQCNIAHALEKTKYEDADIYWERLEDKYHFSCQFTADLIASEPRRLHRHIHVPAHAAPSGCRRLRGTRRWLGSTSRTRASPCRICTAWWSSTSCPRGPTWTSTSRTRRQKERRLTGLHKDIEELLFDPDFKGAVGQLEDRSKPILFSMARLDKVKNLTGLAEWYAQNERLRGLVNLVIVGGVIDPDATMDREEADECRKMHGIVEQYNMKPCFRWIKNRVRNGELYRYIADTGGAFAQPALYEAFGLTVIEAMTCGLPTFATNHGGPSEIIKHKKSGFHIDPYHGAESAELMADFFERCARESGYWNKISEASIERIFSRYTWSIYAKRLVTLSHIYTFWKHATSLESRETKRYLEMFYILEMRRLVAKMAEDESYQKQQQEQQGSHSAVP
;
A
#
# COMPACT_ATOMS: atom_id res chain seq x y z
N MET A 1 -21.13 7.76 -7.10
CA MET A 1 -19.67 7.48 -7.26
C MET A 1 -19.55 6.05 -7.78
N GLY A 2 -18.67 5.78 -8.73
CA GLY A 2 -18.56 4.46 -9.37
C GLY A 2 -19.43 4.25 -10.60
N GLU A 3 -20.23 5.26 -10.97
CA GLU A 3 -21.05 5.29 -12.18
C GLU A 3 -20.55 6.41 -13.09
N TRP A 4 -20.52 6.13 -14.39
CA TRP A 4 -20.00 7.03 -15.41
C TRP A 4 -21.00 7.14 -16.55
N TYR A 5 -21.32 8.37 -16.91
CA TYR A 5 -22.14 8.70 -18.08
C TYR A 5 -21.27 9.54 -19.01
N TYR A 6 -21.16 9.11 -20.26
CA TYR A 6 -20.41 9.83 -21.29
C TYR A 6 -21.40 10.46 -22.24
N MET A 7 -21.20 11.73 -22.57
CA MET A 7 -22.10 12.48 -23.45
C MET A 7 -21.27 13.34 -24.39
N ARG A 8 -21.73 13.45 -25.64
CA ARG A 8 -21.27 14.43 -26.62
C ARG A 8 -22.30 15.53 -26.71
N ILE A 9 -21.84 16.78 -26.67
CA ILE A 9 -22.69 17.95 -26.87
C ILE A 9 -22.17 18.65 -28.11
N SER A 10 -23.04 18.79 -29.12
CA SER A 10 -22.75 19.61 -30.29
C SER A 10 -22.96 21.08 -29.92
N VAL A 11 -21.95 21.93 -30.19
CA VAL A 11 -21.95 23.34 -29.75
C VAL A 11 -22.92 24.19 -30.58
N ASP A 12 -23.15 23.82 -31.84
CA ASP A 12 -23.93 24.62 -32.78
C ASP A 12 -25.45 24.47 -32.58
N ASP A 13 -25.91 23.26 -32.25
CA ASP A 13 -27.33 22.92 -32.08
C ASP A 13 -27.70 22.47 -30.66
N MET A 14 -26.72 22.48 -29.73
CA MET A 14 -26.86 22.03 -28.34
C MET A 14 -27.42 20.60 -28.20
N ARG A 15 -27.29 19.78 -29.25
CA ARG A 15 -27.76 18.41 -29.23
C ARG A 15 -26.88 17.57 -28.32
N VAL A 16 -27.53 16.84 -27.41
CA VAL A 16 -26.88 15.93 -26.47
C VAL A 16 -27.06 14.50 -26.96
N GLU A 17 -25.95 13.79 -27.11
CA GLU A 17 -25.92 12.37 -27.48
C GLU A 17 -25.21 11.58 -26.38
N GLU A 18 -25.84 10.52 -25.89
CA GLU A 18 -25.18 9.58 -24.97
C GLU A 18 -24.13 8.76 -25.72
N MET A 19 -22.98 8.54 -25.08
CA MET A 19 -21.86 7.78 -25.63
C MET A 19 -21.53 6.58 -24.75
N THR A 20 -21.01 5.53 -25.39
CA THR A 20 -20.33 4.46 -24.66
C THR A 20 -18.95 4.92 -24.20
N ALA A 21 -18.37 4.24 -23.21
CA ALA A 21 -16.99 4.47 -22.79
C ALA A 21 -16.02 4.37 -23.99
N ALA A 22 -16.16 3.32 -24.83
CA ALA A 22 -15.33 3.13 -26.01
C ALA A 22 -15.38 4.34 -26.97
N HIS A 23 -16.57 4.87 -27.27
CA HIS A 23 -16.71 6.04 -28.14
C HIS A 23 -16.14 7.32 -27.52
N TYR A 24 -16.31 7.52 -26.21
CA TYR A 24 -15.72 8.67 -25.52
C TYR A 24 -14.18 8.62 -25.55
N LEU A 25 -13.61 7.44 -25.37
CA LEU A 25 -12.17 7.24 -25.47
C LEU A 25 -11.66 7.44 -26.90
N ALA A 26 -12.36 6.89 -27.89
CA ALA A 26 -12.07 7.17 -29.31
C ALA A 26 -12.11 8.67 -29.64
N PHE A 27 -12.98 9.44 -28.98
CA PHE A 27 -12.99 10.89 -29.13
C PHE A 27 -11.76 11.55 -28.50
N LYS A 28 -11.38 11.13 -27.28
CA LYS A 28 -10.15 11.61 -26.61
C LYS A 28 -8.90 11.35 -27.45
N GLU A 29 -8.79 10.19 -28.09
CA GLU A 29 -7.66 9.84 -28.96
C GLU A 29 -7.43 10.88 -30.08
N LYS A 30 -8.50 11.52 -30.59
CA LYS A 30 -8.41 12.57 -31.62
C LYS A 30 -7.80 13.89 -31.12
N LEU A 31 -7.68 14.09 -29.81
CA LEU A 31 -7.14 15.33 -29.23
C LEU A 31 -5.61 15.39 -29.28
N VAL A 32 -4.94 14.28 -29.57
CA VAL A 32 -3.47 14.19 -29.60
C VAL A 32 -3.04 13.79 -31.01
N PRO A 33 -2.14 14.55 -31.67
CA PRO A 33 -1.56 14.11 -32.92
C PRO A 33 -0.73 12.86 -32.66
N MET A 34 -1.09 11.73 -33.25
CA MET A 34 -0.38 10.46 -33.05
C MET A 34 0.46 10.14 -34.29
N GLU A 35 1.55 9.37 -34.16
CA GLU A 35 2.31 8.92 -35.35
C GLU A 35 1.43 8.11 -36.33
N THR A 36 0.36 7.47 -35.82
CA THR A 36 -0.66 6.78 -36.61
C THR A 36 -1.57 7.71 -37.43
N ASP A 37 -1.51 9.04 -37.26
CA ASP A 37 -2.25 9.99 -38.10
C ASP A 37 -1.81 9.99 -39.57
N ARG A 38 -0.69 9.32 -39.90
CA ARG A 38 -0.35 9.02 -41.30
C ARG A 38 -1.32 8.01 -41.96
N HIS A 39 -2.15 7.28 -41.19
CA HIS A 39 -2.99 6.17 -41.68
C HIS A 39 -4.49 6.24 -41.31
N GLY A 40 -4.95 7.27 -40.59
CA GLY A 40 -6.37 7.42 -40.22
C GLY A 40 -6.82 6.54 -39.04
N TYR A 41 -8.11 6.64 -38.67
CA TYR A 41 -8.71 5.89 -37.55
C TYR A 41 -8.59 4.38 -37.77
N ASP A 42 -7.89 3.68 -36.88
CA ASP A 42 -7.78 2.22 -36.90
C ASP A 42 -9.01 1.57 -36.22
N PRO A 43 -9.86 0.84 -36.98
CA PRO A 43 -11.03 0.17 -36.41
C PRO A 43 -10.69 -1.07 -35.57
N PHE A 44 -9.44 -1.54 -35.57
CA PHE A 44 -9.00 -2.76 -34.90
C PHE A 44 -8.07 -2.51 -33.70
N VAL A 45 -8.06 -1.28 -33.16
CA VAL A 45 -7.36 -0.99 -31.90
C VAL A 45 -7.81 -1.97 -30.81
N LEU A 46 -6.84 -2.60 -30.14
CA LEU A 46 -7.12 -3.58 -29.09
C LEU A 46 -7.92 -2.93 -27.96
N GLU A 47 -9.14 -3.39 -27.72
CA GLU A 47 -9.95 -3.01 -26.56
C GLU A 47 -9.84 -4.06 -25.44
N LEU A 48 -9.37 -3.62 -24.28
CA LEU A 48 -9.33 -4.40 -23.06
C LEU A 48 -10.64 -4.23 -22.29
N ASP A 49 -11.42 -5.32 -22.23
CA ASP A 49 -12.67 -5.39 -21.46
C ASP A 49 -12.63 -6.58 -20.49
N LEU A 50 -12.50 -6.28 -19.20
CA LEU A 50 -12.49 -7.29 -18.13
C LEU A 50 -13.90 -7.61 -17.59
N LYS A 51 -14.93 -6.86 -18.01
CA LYS A 51 -16.30 -7.01 -17.50
C LYS A 51 -16.88 -8.41 -17.76
N PRO A 52 -16.73 -9.04 -18.95
CA PRO A 52 -17.26 -10.38 -19.20
C PRO A 52 -16.66 -11.43 -18.26
N PHE A 53 -15.35 -11.34 -17.99
CA PHE A 53 -14.60 -12.27 -17.14
C PHE A 53 -14.93 -12.19 -15.64
N SER A 54 -15.82 -11.28 -15.26
CA SER A 54 -16.24 -11.05 -13.87
C SER A 54 -17.74 -11.26 -13.66
N ALA A 55 -18.46 -11.79 -14.66
CA ALA A 55 -19.91 -11.95 -14.62
C ALA A 55 -20.39 -12.82 -13.45
N HIS A 56 -19.60 -13.81 -13.05
CA HIS A 56 -19.91 -14.73 -11.94
C HIS A 56 -19.61 -14.14 -10.56
N GLN A 57 -18.98 -12.97 -10.50
CA GLN A 57 -18.65 -12.30 -9.26
C GLN A 57 -19.73 -11.28 -8.90
N PRO A 58 -20.13 -11.25 -7.62
CA PRO A 58 -21.15 -10.32 -7.17
C PRO A 58 -20.61 -8.88 -7.27
N LYS A 59 -21.43 -7.95 -7.73
CA LYS A 59 -21.03 -6.54 -7.94
C LYS A 59 -21.49 -5.67 -6.77
N ILE A 60 -20.59 -4.84 -6.29
CA ILE A 60 -20.90 -3.84 -5.26
C ILE A 60 -21.50 -2.61 -5.93
N SER A 61 -22.81 -2.38 -5.76
CA SER A 61 -23.51 -1.18 -6.25
C SER A 61 -23.58 -0.05 -5.22
N LEU A 62 -23.58 -0.39 -3.92
CA LEU A 62 -23.68 0.57 -2.84
C LEU A 62 -22.32 1.19 -2.48
N GLN A 63 -22.25 2.52 -2.47
CA GLN A 63 -21.04 3.27 -2.15
C GLN A 63 -20.45 2.92 -0.76
N SER A 64 -21.29 2.66 0.24
CA SER A 64 -20.86 2.31 1.60
C SER A 64 -20.07 0.99 1.69
N HIS A 65 -20.17 0.14 0.67
CA HIS A 65 -19.48 -1.15 0.62
C HIS A 65 -18.16 -1.10 -0.18
N ILE A 66 -17.84 0.01 -0.85
CA ILE A 66 -16.55 0.19 -1.53
C ILE A 66 -15.42 0.17 -0.49
N GLY A 67 -14.41 -0.67 -0.71
CA GLY A 67 -13.30 -0.90 0.23
C GLY A 67 -13.60 -1.88 1.37
N ASN A 68 -14.85 -2.37 1.46
CA ASN A 68 -15.31 -3.42 2.38
C ASN A 68 -15.61 -4.73 1.62
N GLY A 69 -14.85 -5.02 0.56
CA GLY A 69 -15.09 -6.17 -0.33
C GLY A 69 -15.24 -7.50 0.40
N VAL A 70 -14.53 -7.69 1.51
CA VAL A 70 -14.65 -8.92 2.34
C VAL A 70 -15.98 -9.10 3.01
N SER A 71 -16.62 -8.05 3.53
CA SER A 71 -17.95 -8.20 4.12
C SER A 71 -18.95 -8.67 3.06
N PHE A 72 -18.80 -8.17 1.84
CA PHE A 72 -19.63 -8.57 0.71
C PHE A 72 -19.29 -9.98 0.19
N LEU A 73 -18.00 -10.33 0.16
CA LEU A 73 -17.51 -11.65 -0.17
C LEU A 73 -18.00 -12.70 0.83
N ASN A 74 -17.95 -12.41 2.13
CA ASN A 74 -18.42 -13.27 3.20
C ASN A 74 -19.93 -13.51 3.09
N LYS A 75 -20.72 -12.47 2.79
CA LYS A 75 -22.16 -12.62 2.49
C LYS A 75 -22.41 -13.52 1.29
N THR A 76 -21.62 -13.37 0.23
CA THR A 76 -21.76 -14.19 -0.98
C THR A 76 -21.36 -15.64 -0.73
N LEU A 77 -20.26 -15.85 -0.01
CA LEU A 77 -19.79 -17.17 0.41
C LEU A 77 -20.80 -17.87 1.30
N SER A 78 -21.30 -17.19 2.34
CA SER A 78 -22.35 -17.70 3.23
C SER A 78 -23.61 -18.08 2.45
N ALA A 79 -24.05 -17.23 1.50
CA ALA A 79 -25.18 -17.56 0.64
C ALA A 79 -24.91 -18.78 -0.27
N LYS A 80 -23.71 -18.90 -0.85
CA LYS A 80 -23.31 -20.09 -1.63
C LYS A 80 -23.28 -21.36 -0.78
N LEU A 81 -22.90 -21.25 0.51
CA LEU A 81 -22.89 -22.38 1.44
C LEU A 81 -24.30 -22.85 1.85
N PHE A 82 -25.32 -21.98 1.77
CA PHE A 82 -26.69 -22.23 2.27
C PHE A 82 -27.73 -22.68 1.21
N SER A 83 -27.35 -22.89 -0.04
CA SER A 83 -28.35 -23.17 -1.09
C SER A 83 -29.13 -24.47 -0.78
N PRO A 84 -30.48 -24.48 -0.72
CA PRO A 84 -31.26 -25.63 -0.23
C PRO A 84 -31.08 -26.93 -1.03
N ASN A 85 -30.73 -26.84 -2.32
CA ASN A 85 -30.36 -28.00 -3.15
C ASN A 85 -28.84 -28.31 -3.11
N ALA A 86 -28.02 -27.36 -2.64
CA ALA A 86 -26.56 -27.44 -2.58
C ALA A 86 -26.00 -27.43 -1.14
N ASN A 87 -26.83 -27.59 -0.10
CA ASN A 87 -26.36 -27.70 1.29
C ASN A 87 -25.35 -28.85 1.45
N ALA A 88 -25.51 -29.90 0.64
CA ALA A 88 -24.52 -30.97 0.50
C ALA A 88 -23.21 -30.46 -0.14
N GLU A 89 -23.26 -29.70 -1.22
CA GLU A 89 -22.07 -29.18 -1.93
C GLU A 89 -21.30 -28.12 -1.11
N GLY A 90 -21.99 -27.17 -0.48
CA GLY A 90 -21.36 -26.12 0.33
C GLY A 90 -20.69 -26.65 1.58
N SER A 91 -21.39 -27.51 2.34
CA SER A 91 -20.81 -28.17 3.51
C SER A 91 -19.68 -29.14 3.13
N GLN A 92 -19.80 -29.80 1.96
CA GLN A 92 -18.74 -30.66 1.44
C GLN A 92 -17.50 -29.84 1.07
N LEU A 93 -17.67 -28.66 0.47
CA LEU A 93 -16.58 -27.74 0.16
C LEU A 93 -15.83 -27.28 1.42
N MET A 94 -16.55 -26.99 2.51
CA MET A 94 -15.90 -26.69 3.80
C MET A 94 -15.14 -27.89 4.35
N LEU A 95 -15.72 -29.10 4.30
CA LEU A 95 -15.07 -30.33 4.73
C LEU A 95 -13.80 -30.61 3.92
N ASP A 96 -13.86 -30.48 2.59
CA ASP A 96 -12.74 -30.74 1.71
C ASP A 96 -11.62 -29.73 1.98
N PHE A 97 -11.96 -28.44 2.15
CA PHE A 97 -11.01 -27.41 2.55
C PHE A 97 -10.31 -27.73 3.88
N LEU A 98 -11.05 -28.12 4.92
CA LEU A 98 -10.47 -28.46 6.23
C LEU A 98 -9.55 -29.70 6.18
N ARG A 99 -9.78 -30.61 5.24
CA ARG A 99 -8.95 -31.82 5.04
C ARG A 99 -7.66 -31.56 4.25
N GLU A 100 -7.51 -30.39 3.62
CA GLU A 100 -6.29 -30.01 2.92
C GLU A 100 -5.15 -29.59 3.86
N PHE A 101 -5.47 -29.28 5.13
CA PHE A 101 -4.50 -28.81 6.12
C PHE A 101 -3.52 -29.92 6.52
N LYS A 102 -2.22 -29.64 6.37
CA LYS A 102 -1.13 -30.56 6.71
C LYS A 102 0.04 -29.83 7.36
N HIS A 103 0.85 -30.54 8.12
CA HIS A 103 2.13 -30.06 8.64
C HIS A 103 3.16 -31.17 8.54
N ASN A 104 4.28 -30.93 7.84
CA ASN A 104 5.33 -31.95 7.63
C ASN A 104 4.80 -33.29 7.08
N GLY A 105 3.73 -33.24 6.28
CA GLY A 105 3.05 -34.43 5.76
C GLY A 105 2.00 -35.06 6.68
N GLU A 106 1.96 -34.69 7.96
CA GLU A 106 0.92 -35.05 8.91
C GLU A 106 -0.35 -34.22 8.67
N MET A 107 -1.53 -34.77 8.95
CA MET A 107 -2.78 -34.05 8.79
C MET A 107 -3.02 -33.14 10.00
N LEU A 108 -3.58 -31.96 9.76
CA LEU A 108 -4.08 -31.06 10.79
C LEU A 108 -5.60 -30.97 10.72
N LEU A 109 -6.23 -30.47 11.79
CA LEU A 109 -7.67 -30.27 11.94
C LEU A 109 -8.50 -31.57 11.86
N LEU A 110 -8.59 -32.20 10.70
CA LEU A 110 -9.42 -33.37 10.45
C LEU A 110 -8.60 -34.57 10.00
N SER A 111 -8.82 -35.71 10.65
CA SER A 111 -8.28 -37.00 10.24
C SER A 111 -9.04 -37.60 9.05
N LYS A 112 -8.49 -38.66 8.45
CA LYS A 112 -9.17 -39.47 7.41
C LYS A 112 -10.48 -40.12 7.88
N ARG A 113 -10.73 -40.21 9.20
CA ARG A 113 -11.97 -40.78 9.76
C ARG A 113 -13.19 -39.94 9.40
N VAL A 114 -13.01 -38.62 9.35
CA VAL A 114 -14.05 -37.64 8.99
C VAL A 114 -14.04 -37.41 7.49
N ASN A 115 -14.81 -38.24 6.77
CA ASN A 115 -14.83 -38.25 5.29
C ASN A 115 -16.17 -37.79 4.68
N SER A 116 -17.17 -37.47 5.50
CA SER A 116 -18.46 -36.94 5.07
C SER A 116 -18.96 -35.88 6.04
N VAL A 117 -19.79 -34.96 5.54
CA VAL A 117 -20.41 -33.90 6.35
C VAL A 117 -21.22 -34.48 7.52
N GLN A 118 -21.91 -35.60 7.27
CA GLN A 118 -22.66 -36.32 8.31
C GLN A 118 -21.74 -36.80 9.43
N ARG A 119 -20.57 -37.39 9.10
CA ARG A 119 -19.60 -37.82 10.11
C ARG A 119 -18.99 -36.65 10.85
N LEU A 120 -18.70 -35.55 10.15
CA LEU A 120 -18.20 -34.31 10.77
C LEU A 120 -19.19 -33.81 11.83
N ARG A 121 -20.48 -33.70 11.48
CA ARG A 121 -21.53 -33.27 12.41
C ARG A 121 -21.65 -34.19 13.62
N HIS A 122 -21.64 -35.51 13.43
CA HIS A 122 -21.69 -36.46 14.53
C HIS A 122 -20.46 -36.39 15.43
N ALA A 123 -19.27 -36.20 14.84
CA ALA A 123 -18.02 -36.04 15.59
C ALA A 123 -18.04 -34.75 16.42
N LEU A 124 -18.46 -33.62 15.84
CA LEU A 124 -18.58 -32.33 16.54
C LEU A 124 -19.51 -32.43 17.76
N LEU A 125 -20.69 -33.02 17.61
CA LEU A 125 -21.64 -33.19 18.71
C LEU A 125 -21.11 -34.11 19.82
N ARG A 126 -20.28 -35.10 19.49
CA ARG A 126 -19.64 -35.96 20.50
C ARG A 126 -18.48 -35.25 21.20
N ALA A 127 -17.72 -34.46 20.46
CA ALA A 127 -16.60 -33.70 21.01
C ALA A 127 -17.08 -32.59 21.94
N ASP A 128 -18.19 -31.93 21.63
CA ASP A 128 -18.80 -30.92 22.51
C ASP A 128 -19.17 -31.52 23.90
N ARG A 129 -19.82 -32.69 23.92
CA ARG A 129 -20.13 -33.44 25.17
C ARG A 129 -18.89 -33.91 25.93
N LEU A 130 -17.79 -34.16 25.23
CA LEU A 130 -16.52 -34.54 25.85
C LEU A 130 -15.91 -33.32 26.53
N LEU A 131 -15.84 -32.20 25.83
CA LEU A 131 -15.22 -30.96 26.27
C LEU A 131 -16.00 -30.24 27.37
N GLU A 132 -17.31 -30.41 27.44
CA GLU A 132 -18.16 -29.86 28.52
C GLU A 132 -17.76 -30.34 29.93
N LYS A 133 -17.04 -31.46 30.03
CA LYS A 133 -16.55 -32.02 31.30
C LYS A 133 -15.26 -31.37 31.82
N HIS A 134 -14.67 -30.47 31.04
CA HIS A 134 -13.38 -29.85 31.31
C HIS A 134 -13.54 -28.33 31.48
N GLU A 135 -12.60 -27.69 32.18
CA GLU A 135 -12.59 -26.24 32.33
C GLU A 135 -12.05 -25.55 31.07
N ASP A 136 -12.55 -24.36 30.77
CA ASP A 136 -12.22 -23.66 29.51
C ASP A 136 -10.73 -23.29 29.36
N GLU A 137 -10.03 -23.07 30.48
CA GLU A 137 -8.59 -22.73 30.51
C GLU A 137 -7.67 -23.96 30.43
N GLU A 138 -8.23 -25.18 30.52
CA GLU A 138 -7.44 -26.41 30.49
C GLU A 138 -6.76 -26.59 29.11
N PRO A 139 -5.46 -26.95 29.04
CA PRO A 139 -4.79 -27.22 27.78
C PRO A 139 -5.42 -28.40 27.05
N ILE A 140 -5.68 -28.26 25.74
CA ILE A 140 -6.35 -29.31 24.97
C ILE A 140 -5.60 -30.65 24.98
N GLY A 141 -4.27 -30.62 25.13
CA GLY A 141 -3.44 -31.83 25.20
C GLY A 141 -3.70 -32.70 26.44
N ALA A 142 -4.41 -32.20 27.46
CA ALA A 142 -4.81 -32.97 28.63
C ALA A 142 -6.10 -33.77 28.40
N VAL A 143 -6.89 -33.44 27.38
CA VAL A 143 -8.17 -34.10 27.08
C VAL A 143 -7.93 -35.34 26.22
N ALA A 144 -8.12 -36.52 26.81
CA ALA A 144 -8.01 -37.80 26.10
C ALA A 144 -9.22 -38.07 25.19
N GLY A 145 -9.00 -38.68 24.02
CA GLY A 145 -10.05 -39.20 23.14
C GLY A 145 -10.57 -38.24 22.07
N ILE A 146 -10.07 -37.00 21.99
CA ILE A 146 -10.49 -36.04 20.95
C ILE A 146 -9.99 -36.43 19.55
N ASP A 147 -8.81 -37.03 19.49
CA ASP A 147 -8.17 -37.60 18.31
C ASP A 147 -8.92 -38.86 17.83
N GLU A 148 -9.48 -39.65 18.74
CA GLU A 148 -10.30 -40.81 18.41
C GLU A 148 -11.58 -40.42 17.66
N LEU A 149 -12.17 -39.26 18.01
CA LEU A 149 -13.30 -38.66 17.31
C LEU A 149 -12.92 -38.09 15.93
N GLY A 150 -11.62 -38.01 15.64
CA GLY A 150 -11.07 -37.62 14.36
C GLY A 150 -10.62 -36.17 14.26
N PHE A 151 -10.52 -35.45 15.39
CA PHE A 151 -10.01 -34.08 15.46
C PHE A 151 -8.53 -34.06 15.81
N LEU A 152 -7.73 -33.46 14.93
CA LEU A 152 -6.28 -33.33 15.08
C LEU A 152 -5.92 -31.89 15.54
N PRO A 153 -4.67 -31.61 15.93
CA PRO A 153 -4.26 -30.26 16.38
C PRO A 153 -4.57 -29.15 15.36
N GLY A 154 -4.77 -27.93 15.85
CA GLY A 154 -5.07 -26.73 15.05
C GLY A 154 -6.40 -26.03 15.38
N TRP A 155 -7.23 -26.58 16.27
CA TRP A 155 -8.53 -25.99 16.64
C TRP A 155 -8.46 -24.95 17.77
N GLY A 156 -7.39 -25.00 18.57
CA GLY A 156 -7.23 -24.19 19.78
C GLY A 156 -6.16 -24.77 20.72
N ASN A 157 -5.60 -23.92 21.57
CA ASN A 157 -4.67 -24.30 22.63
C ASN A 157 -5.36 -24.70 23.94
N THR A 158 -6.54 -24.14 24.22
CA THR A 158 -7.35 -24.44 25.41
C THR A 158 -8.69 -25.08 25.02
N VAL A 159 -9.32 -25.78 25.97
CA VAL A 159 -10.64 -26.39 25.81
C VAL A 159 -11.68 -25.37 25.36
N GLY A 160 -11.76 -24.22 26.01
CA GLY A 160 -12.75 -23.18 25.68
C GLY A 160 -12.60 -22.68 24.24
N ARG A 161 -11.36 -22.55 23.76
CA ARG A 161 -11.09 -22.11 22.38
C ARG A 161 -11.48 -23.17 21.35
N VAL A 162 -11.22 -24.44 21.64
CA VAL A 162 -11.64 -25.57 20.78
C VAL A 162 -13.15 -25.66 20.72
N ARG A 163 -13.85 -25.55 21.85
CA ARG A 163 -15.32 -25.51 21.92
C ARG A 163 -15.89 -24.39 21.06
N GLU A 164 -15.34 -23.18 21.16
CA GLU A 164 -15.78 -22.05 20.34
C GLU A 164 -15.55 -22.31 18.84
N SER A 165 -14.40 -22.87 18.45
CA SER A 165 -14.13 -23.25 17.06
C SER A 165 -15.10 -24.32 16.53
N PHE A 166 -15.46 -25.31 17.35
CA PHE A 166 -16.45 -26.32 17.01
C PHE A 166 -17.86 -25.76 16.91
N GLN A 167 -18.25 -24.86 17.81
CA GLN A 167 -19.54 -24.17 17.76
C GLN A 167 -19.67 -23.36 16.47
N LEU A 168 -18.66 -22.55 16.13
CA LEU A 168 -18.65 -21.78 14.88
C LEU A 168 -18.77 -22.68 13.65
N LEU A 169 -18.08 -23.84 13.63
CA LEU A 169 -18.19 -24.79 12.52
C LEU A 169 -19.56 -25.44 12.45
N LEU A 170 -20.14 -25.81 13.60
CA LEU A 170 -21.47 -26.38 13.67
C LEU A 170 -22.53 -25.39 13.18
N ASP A 171 -22.41 -24.12 13.58
CA ASP A 171 -23.26 -23.03 13.11
C ASP A 171 -23.14 -22.86 11.59
N ILE A 172 -21.93 -22.88 11.03
CA ILE A 172 -21.73 -22.80 9.57
C ILE A 172 -22.36 -23.97 8.82
N VAL A 173 -22.24 -25.20 9.34
CA VAL A 173 -22.81 -26.40 8.70
C VAL A 173 -24.34 -26.44 8.82
N GLN A 174 -24.92 -25.81 9.84
CA GLN A 174 -26.38 -25.76 10.04
C GLN A 174 -27.04 -24.56 9.36
N ALA A 175 -26.49 -23.36 9.56
CA ALA A 175 -27.00 -22.07 9.12
C ALA A 175 -25.85 -21.06 8.99
N PRO A 176 -25.12 -21.05 7.86
CA PRO A 176 -23.95 -20.19 7.68
C PRO A 176 -24.36 -18.72 7.57
N ASP A 177 -23.79 -17.89 8.44
CA ASP A 177 -23.82 -16.43 8.33
C ASP A 177 -22.42 -15.86 8.04
N ALA A 178 -22.40 -14.64 7.51
CA ALA A 178 -21.17 -13.99 7.06
C ALA A 178 -20.19 -13.70 8.21
N ASP A 179 -20.69 -13.37 9.40
CA ASP A 179 -19.85 -12.97 10.54
C ASP A 179 -19.22 -14.20 11.20
N THR A 180 -19.99 -15.28 11.35
CA THR A 180 -19.50 -16.58 11.84
C THR A 180 -18.49 -17.18 10.86
N LEU A 181 -18.73 -17.11 9.55
CA LEU A 181 -17.76 -17.55 8.55
C LEU A 181 -16.44 -16.77 8.65
N GLU A 182 -16.50 -15.44 8.78
CA GLU A 182 -15.31 -14.61 8.96
C GLU A 182 -14.53 -14.97 10.24
N LYS A 183 -15.24 -15.11 11.36
CA LYS A 183 -14.66 -15.49 12.65
C LYS A 183 -14.01 -16.87 12.59
N PHE A 184 -14.69 -17.84 11.98
CA PHE A 184 -14.20 -19.21 11.84
C PHE A 184 -12.96 -19.26 10.96
N LEU A 185 -13.03 -18.75 9.73
CA LEU A 185 -11.88 -18.76 8.81
C LEU A 185 -10.68 -17.99 9.37
N GLY A 186 -10.92 -16.91 10.12
CA GLY A 186 -9.85 -16.17 10.79
C GLY A 186 -9.19 -16.89 11.97
N ARG A 187 -9.82 -17.93 12.53
CA ARG A 187 -9.29 -18.76 13.62
C ARG A 187 -8.46 -19.95 13.15
N LEU A 188 -8.70 -20.39 11.92
CA LEU A 188 -7.94 -21.50 11.36
C LEU A 188 -6.44 -21.14 11.31
N PRO A 189 -5.54 -22.12 11.49
CA PRO A 189 -4.14 -21.91 11.16
C PRO A 189 -4.03 -21.48 9.70
N LEU A 190 -2.93 -20.85 9.29
CA LEU A 190 -2.68 -20.67 7.85
C LEU A 190 -2.53 -22.05 7.21
N MET A 191 -2.93 -22.25 5.95
CA MET A 191 -2.65 -23.52 5.27
C MET A 191 -1.17 -23.52 4.94
N PHE A 192 -0.39 -24.38 5.60
CA PHE A 192 1.01 -24.61 5.27
C PHE A 192 1.24 -26.04 4.79
N LYS A 193 2.29 -26.24 3.98
CA LYS A 193 2.76 -27.58 3.59
C LYS A 193 4.15 -27.90 4.12
N ALA A 194 4.82 -26.89 4.66
CA ALA A 194 6.21 -26.88 5.10
C ALA A 194 6.29 -26.87 6.65
N PRO A 195 7.49 -26.87 7.27
CA PRO A 195 7.63 -26.88 8.73
C PRO A 195 7.24 -25.54 9.40
N ALA A 196 7.08 -24.48 8.60
CA ALA A 196 6.74 -23.14 9.03
C ALA A 196 5.60 -22.59 8.17
N VAL A 197 4.89 -21.58 8.69
CA VAL A 197 3.99 -20.77 7.86
C VAL A 197 4.81 -19.75 7.09
N GLN A 198 4.73 -19.79 5.77
CA GLN A 198 5.67 -19.10 4.90
C GLN A 198 5.01 -17.96 4.12
N VAL A 199 5.47 -16.73 4.35
CA VAL A 199 5.01 -15.54 3.64
C VAL A 199 6.15 -14.92 2.86
N VAL A 200 5.91 -14.59 1.58
CA VAL A 200 6.88 -13.91 0.73
C VAL A 200 6.37 -12.53 0.36
N ILE A 201 7.19 -11.50 0.60
CA ILE A 201 6.87 -10.11 0.32
C ILE A 201 7.83 -9.59 -0.77
N LEU A 202 7.30 -9.03 -1.85
CA LEU A 202 8.06 -8.63 -3.04
C LEU A 202 8.26 -7.11 -3.03
N SER A 203 9.51 -6.65 -3.12
CA SER A 203 9.87 -5.24 -3.31
C SER A 203 11.17 -5.12 -4.12
N PRO A 204 11.15 -5.32 -5.45
CA PRO A 204 12.36 -5.40 -6.27
C PRO A 204 13.16 -4.10 -6.39
N HIS A 205 12.51 -2.97 -6.65
CA HIS A 205 13.19 -1.68 -6.86
C HIS A 205 13.77 -1.06 -5.58
N GLY A 206 14.63 -0.06 -5.80
CA GLY A 206 15.24 0.76 -4.74
C GLY A 206 16.34 0.04 -3.96
N TYR A 207 16.97 0.78 -3.04
CA TYR A 207 17.92 0.24 -2.08
C TYR A 207 17.13 -0.25 -0.85
N PHE A 208 16.63 -1.47 -0.90
CA PHE A 208 15.91 -2.02 0.25
C PHE A 208 16.92 -2.40 1.35
N GLY A 209 16.76 -1.97 2.60
CA GLY A 209 17.68 -2.33 3.69
C GLY A 209 17.30 -1.68 5.01
N GLN A 210 18.02 -2.00 6.09
CA GLN A 210 17.67 -1.49 7.43
C GLN A 210 18.45 -0.24 7.84
N THR A 211 19.65 -0.05 7.29
CA THR A 211 20.57 1.04 7.66
C THR A 211 21.11 1.76 6.43
N ASN A 212 21.28 3.09 6.52
CA ASN A 212 21.86 3.94 5.48
C ASN A 212 21.15 3.97 4.12
N VAL A 213 19.95 3.39 4.00
CA VAL A 213 19.21 3.34 2.72
C VAL A 213 18.18 4.46 2.55
N LEU A 214 17.61 5.00 3.63
CA LEU A 214 16.55 6.00 3.54
C LEU A 214 17.04 7.30 2.91
N GLY A 215 16.37 7.74 1.84
CA GLY A 215 16.77 8.92 1.06
C GLY A 215 17.62 8.59 -0.17
N MET A 216 18.02 7.33 -0.38
CA MET A 216 18.59 6.90 -1.64
C MET A 216 17.53 6.90 -2.77
N PRO A 217 17.94 6.94 -4.05
CA PRO A 217 17.02 6.86 -5.18
C PRO A 217 16.03 5.70 -5.05
N ASP A 218 14.76 5.97 -5.35
CA ASP A 218 13.63 5.03 -5.23
C ASP A 218 13.44 4.39 -3.84
N THR A 219 14.06 4.96 -2.81
CA THR A 219 14.08 4.40 -1.46
C THR A 219 13.43 5.34 -0.47
N GLY A 220 12.23 4.99 0.00
CA GLY A 220 11.45 5.86 0.88
C GLY A 220 10.48 5.11 1.78
N GLY A 221 9.27 5.67 1.93
CA GLY A 221 8.26 5.15 2.86
C GLY A 221 7.87 3.69 2.62
N GLN A 222 8.04 3.15 1.41
CA GLN A 222 7.78 1.72 1.12
C GLN A 222 8.69 0.79 1.93
N VAL A 223 9.98 1.10 2.09
CA VAL A 223 10.90 0.26 2.86
C VAL A 223 10.51 0.26 4.34
N VAL A 224 10.24 1.44 4.90
CA VAL A 224 9.76 1.58 6.29
C VAL A 224 8.45 0.82 6.48
N TYR A 225 7.51 0.97 5.54
CA TYR A 225 6.24 0.27 5.55
C TYR A 225 6.42 -1.25 5.62
N ILE A 226 7.27 -1.82 4.76
CA ILE A 226 7.46 -3.28 4.69
C ILE A 226 8.17 -3.79 5.95
N LEU A 227 9.21 -3.11 6.44
CA LEU A 227 9.93 -3.54 7.64
C LEU A 227 9.01 -3.57 8.87
N ASP A 228 8.17 -2.54 9.06
CA ASP A 228 7.21 -2.53 10.17
C ASP A 228 6.05 -3.51 9.96
N GLN A 229 5.59 -3.68 8.71
CA GLN A 229 4.61 -4.71 8.34
C GLN A 229 5.09 -6.09 8.75
N VAL A 230 6.33 -6.44 8.42
CA VAL A 230 6.91 -7.76 8.71
C VAL A 230 6.95 -8.02 10.22
N ARG A 231 7.42 -7.06 11.01
CA ARG A 231 7.45 -7.18 12.49
C ARG A 231 6.06 -7.43 13.08
N ALA A 232 5.06 -6.70 12.59
CA ALA A 232 3.70 -6.84 13.07
C ALA A 232 3.06 -8.16 12.62
N LEU A 233 3.35 -8.56 11.38
CA LEU A 233 2.83 -9.76 10.77
C LEU A 233 3.41 -11.02 11.42
N GLU A 234 4.73 -11.06 11.66
CA GLU A 234 5.38 -12.18 12.35
C GLU A 234 4.77 -12.41 13.74
N ARG A 235 4.59 -11.34 14.53
CA ARG A 235 3.99 -11.43 15.87
C ARG A 235 2.56 -11.94 15.84
N GLU A 236 1.73 -11.40 14.95
CA GLU A 236 0.33 -11.85 14.82
C GLU A 236 0.24 -13.29 14.33
N MET A 237 1.06 -13.68 13.36
CA MET A 237 1.10 -15.06 12.85
C MET A 237 1.55 -16.03 13.95
N GLN A 238 2.60 -15.69 14.69
CA GLN A 238 3.10 -16.52 15.79
C GLN A 238 2.05 -16.66 16.90
N GLN A 239 1.40 -15.55 17.30
CA GLN A 239 0.31 -15.59 18.27
C GLN A 239 -0.83 -16.50 17.81
N ARG A 240 -1.21 -16.46 16.52
CA ARG A 240 -2.27 -17.33 15.98
C ARG A 240 -1.89 -18.81 15.97
N LEU A 241 -0.62 -19.13 15.72
CA LEU A 241 -0.13 -20.50 15.77
C LEU A 241 -0.17 -21.04 17.20
N GLU A 242 0.28 -20.24 18.17
CA GLU A 242 0.20 -20.57 19.60
C GLU A 242 -1.26 -20.76 20.04
N ASP A 243 -2.13 -19.83 19.67
CA ASP A 243 -3.57 -19.88 19.90
C ASP A 243 -4.23 -21.11 19.28
N ALA A 244 -3.75 -21.60 18.13
CA ALA A 244 -4.24 -22.81 17.47
C ALA A 244 -3.71 -24.12 18.11
N GLY A 245 -2.83 -24.02 19.12
CA GLY A 245 -2.20 -25.16 19.77
C GLY A 245 -0.98 -25.71 19.03
N LEU A 246 -0.40 -24.94 18.11
CA LEU A 246 0.71 -25.35 17.23
C LEU A 246 2.04 -24.72 17.67
N LYS A 247 2.47 -25.01 18.91
CA LYS A 247 3.66 -24.39 19.54
C LYS A 247 4.99 -24.66 18.85
N ASN A 248 5.08 -25.75 18.08
CA ASN A 248 6.32 -26.15 17.38
C ASN A 248 6.42 -25.56 15.96
N VAL A 249 5.42 -24.79 15.52
CA VAL A 249 5.40 -24.17 14.20
C VAL A 249 5.81 -22.71 14.36
N CYS A 250 6.72 -22.26 13.51
CA CYS A 250 7.13 -20.87 13.45
C CYS A 250 6.50 -20.14 12.25
N ALA A 251 6.31 -18.83 12.41
CA ALA A 251 6.07 -17.94 11.28
C ALA A 251 7.41 -17.61 10.59
N ASP A 252 7.52 -17.87 9.28
CA ASP A 252 8.69 -17.58 8.46
C ASP A 252 8.31 -16.55 7.37
N ILE A 253 9.03 -15.42 7.33
CA ILE A 253 8.76 -14.32 6.39
C ILE A 253 10.02 -13.95 5.62
N VAL A 254 9.94 -13.99 4.29
CA VAL A 254 11.03 -13.55 3.41
C VAL A 254 10.62 -12.29 2.63
N VAL A 255 11.40 -11.22 2.79
CA VAL A 255 11.29 -10.01 1.96
C VAL A 255 12.24 -10.16 0.78
N LEU A 256 11.69 -10.38 -0.40
CA LEU A 256 12.43 -10.58 -1.64
C LEU A 256 12.64 -9.25 -2.37
N THR A 257 13.91 -8.92 -2.61
CA THR A 257 14.34 -7.68 -3.27
C THR A 257 15.55 -7.93 -4.18
N ARG A 258 16.03 -6.89 -4.86
CA ARG A 258 17.19 -6.96 -5.74
C ARG A 258 18.50 -6.98 -4.94
N LEU A 259 19.45 -7.80 -5.38
CA LEU A 259 20.85 -7.72 -4.96
C LEU A 259 21.57 -6.68 -5.82
N ILE A 260 22.18 -5.69 -5.16
CA ILE A 260 22.96 -4.63 -5.80
C ILE A 260 24.41 -4.74 -5.30
N PRO A 261 25.32 -5.29 -6.13
CA PRO A 261 26.74 -5.43 -5.77
C PRO A 261 27.40 -4.09 -5.42
N ASP A 262 27.10 -3.03 -6.17
CA ASP A 262 27.56 -1.68 -5.86
C ASP A 262 26.63 -1.01 -4.84
N ALA A 263 26.84 -1.37 -3.57
CA ALA A 263 25.92 -1.03 -2.48
C ALA A 263 26.18 0.35 -1.84
N HIS A 264 27.22 1.09 -2.24
CA HIS A 264 27.57 2.41 -1.70
C HIS A 264 27.49 2.54 -0.16
N GLY A 265 28.00 1.55 0.58
CA GLY A 265 28.01 1.55 2.05
C GLY A 265 26.71 1.07 2.72
N THR A 266 25.81 0.43 1.95
CA THR A 266 24.60 -0.26 2.45
C THR A 266 24.81 -1.79 2.46
N SER A 267 23.87 -2.52 3.07
CA SER A 267 23.81 -4.00 3.05
C SER A 267 23.18 -4.58 1.77
N CYS A 268 22.98 -3.77 0.72
CA CYS A 268 22.27 -4.18 -0.50
C CYS A 268 22.99 -5.25 -1.34
N ASN A 269 24.26 -5.52 -1.05
CA ASN A 269 25.08 -6.56 -1.64
C ASN A 269 25.00 -7.91 -0.90
N GLU A 270 24.44 -7.95 0.31
CA GLU A 270 24.34 -9.16 1.13
C GLU A 270 23.12 -10.00 0.72
N ARG A 271 23.32 -11.26 0.32
CA ARG A 271 22.22 -12.14 -0.13
C ARG A 271 21.12 -12.29 0.93
N LEU A 272 21.50 -12.45 2.20
CA LEU A 272 20.58 -12.66 3.31
C LEU A 272 20.87 -11.67 4.43
N GLU A 273 19.83 -10.98 4.90
CA GLU A 273 19.92 -10.02 6.01
C GLU A 273 18.75 -10.24 6.98
N PRO A 274 19.00 -10.67 8.24
CA PRO A 274 17.94 -10.81 9.24
C PRO A 274 17.27 -9.48 9.57
N ILE A 275 15.94 -9.46 9.72
CA ILE A 275 15.19 -8.25 10.05
C ILE A 275 15.21 -8.02 11.57
N SER A 276 15.71 -6.87 11.99
CA SER A 276 15.79 -6.45 13.38
C SER A 276 14.42 -6.37 14.04
N GLY A 277 14.29 -7.02 15.20
CA GLY A 277 13.05 -7.09 15.96
C GLY A 277 12.11 -8.23 15.55
N CYS A 278 12.57 -9.12 14.67
CA CYS A 278 11.92 -10.36 14.26
C CYS A 278 12.77 -11.58 14.66
N GLN A 279 12.15 -12.76 14.71
CA GLN A 279 12.86 -14.03 15.02
C GLN A 279 13.26 -14.80 13.76
N ASN A 280 12.34 -14.90 12.79
CA ASN A 280 12.49 -15.74 11.59
C ASN A 280 12.34 -14.94 10.29
N ALA A 281 12.08 -13.64 10.38
CA ALA A 281 11.99 -12.79 9.19
C ALA A 281 13.35 -12.34 8.64
N ARG A 282 13.54 -12.44 7.34
CA ARG A 282 14.79 -12.08 6.64
C ARG A 282 14.55 -11.41 5.28
N ILE A 283 15.51 -10.59 4.85
CA ILE A 283 15.58 -10.04 3.51
C ILE A 283 16.39 -11.02 2.66
N LEU A 284 15.84 -11.43 1.52
CA LEU A 284 16.50 -12.24 0.50
C LEU A 284 16.72 -11.38 -0.75
N ARG A 285 17.97 -11.29 -1.19
CA ARG A 285 18.36 -10.50 -2.36
C ARG A 285 18.75 -11.40 -3.51
N VAL A 286 18.16 -11.15 -4.67
CA VAL A 286 18.46 -11.88 -5.90
C VAL A 286 18.96 -10.88 -6.96
N PRO A 287 20.09 -11.16 -7.64
CA PRO A 287 20.64 -10.22 -8.61
C PRO A 287 19.79 -10.14 -9.86
N PHE A 288 19.71 -8.95 -10.46
CA PHE A 288 19.29 -8.83 -11.85
C PHE A 288 20.40 -9.31 -12.78
N ARG A 289 19.99 -9.91 -13.90
CA ARG A 289 20.89 -10.40 -14.93
C ARG A 289 20.50 -9.84 -16.27
N ASP A 290 21.50 -9.51 -17.08
CA ASP A 290 21.29 -9.12 -18.48
C ASP A 290 20.96 -10.33 -19.37
N ARG A 291 20.80 -10.09 -20.68
CA ARG A 291 20.48 -11.14 -21.66
C ARG A 291 21.58 -12.20 -21.76
N GLU A 292 22.83 -11.82 -21.50
CA GLU A 292 23.99 -12.70 -21.49
C GLU A 292 24.16 -13.45 -20.15
N GLY A 293 23.30 -13.17 -19.16
CA GLY A 293 23.30 -13.80 -17.84
C GLY A 293 24.28 -13.17 -16.84
N ARG A 294 24.95 -12.06 -17.18
CA ARG A 294 25.87 -11.33 -16.31
C ARG A 294 25.09 -10.54 -15.27
N VAL A 295 25.64 -10.45 -14.06
CA VAL A 295 25.01 -9.71 -12.96
C VAL A 295 25.11 -8.20 -13.19
N LEU A 296 23.99 -7.51 -13.04
CA LEU A 296 23.94 -6.05 -13.12
C LEU A 296 24.36 -5.42 -11.78
N ASN A 297 25.57 -4.86 -11.77
CA ASN A 297 26.21 -4.33 -10.57
C ASN A 297 25.60 -2.99 -10.09
N LYS A 298 25.15 -2.15 -11.03
CA LYS A 298 24.67 -0.79 -10.76
C LYS A 298 23.18 -0.75 -10.43
N TRP A 299 22.77 0.23 -9.65
CA TRP A 299 21.35 0.55 -9.45
C TRP A 299 20.64 0.86 -10.78
N VAL A 300 19.34 0.53 -10.83
CA VAL A 300 18.46 0.79 -11.97
C VAL A 300 17.20 1.45 -11.41
N SER A 301 16.75 2.51 -12.07
CA SER A 301 15.51 3.22 -11.75
C SER A 301 14.31 2.29 -11.78
N ARG A 302 13.31 2.57 -10.95
CA ARG A 302 12.02 1.89 -10.93
C ARG A 302 11.25 2.02 -12.25
N PHE A 303 11.60 3.01 -13.08
CA PHE A 303 11.04 3.17 -14.43
C PHE A 303 11.73 2.28 -15.47
N ASP A 304 12.95 1.79 -15.19
CA ASP A 304 13.81 1.14 -16.19
C ASP A 304 14.05 -0.36 -15.89
N LEU A 305 13.36 -0.91 -14.89
CA LEU A 305 13.60 -2.28 -14.43
C LEU A 305 12.86 -3.38 -15.22
N TRP A 306 11.95 -3.01 -16.13
CA TRP A 306 11.00 -3.92 -16.77
C TRP A 306 11.66 -5.07 -17.55
N PRO A 307 12.79 -4.86 -18.28
CA PRO A 307 13.50 -5.92 -18.98
C PRO A 307 14.01 -7.05 -18.10
N TYR A 308 14.22 -6.79 -16.81
CA TYR A 308 14.85 -7.74 -15.89
C TYR A 308 13.84 -8.57 -15.09
N LEU A 309 12.59 -8.10 -14.97
CA LEU A 309 11.61 -8.66 -14.04
C LEU A 309 11.22 -10.11 -14.34
N GLU A 310 11.09 -10.49 -15.61
CA GLU A 310 10.72 -11.87 -15.96
C GLU A 310 11.82 -12.85 -15.54
N ARG A 311 13.07 -12.54 -15.88
CA ARG A 311 14.22 -13.39 -15.50
C ARG A 311 14.41 -13.40 -13.98
N PHE A 312 14.32 -12.23 -13.34
CA PHE A 312 14.35 -12.11 -11.90
C PHE A 312 13.29 -12.98 -11.24
N THR A 313 12.06 -13.04 -11.77
CA THR A 313 11.01 -13.90 -11.23
C THR A 313 11.40 -15.37 -11.26
N ILE A 314 12.02 -15.83 -12.36
CA ILE A 314 12.47 -17.22 -12.51
C ILE A 314 13.55 -17.54 -11.48
N ASP A 315 14.57 -16.70 -11.39
CA ASP A 315 15.70 -16.92 -10.49
C ASP A 315 15.25 -16.79 -9.02
N ALA A 316 14.46 -15.78 -8.70
CA ALA A 316 13.91 -15.58 -7.36
C ALA A 316 12.95 -16.68 -6.92
N THR A 317 12.16 -17.27 -7.84
CA THR A 317 11.33 -18.44 -7.51
C THR A 317 12.18 -19.62 -7.07
N LYS A 318 13.33 -19.87 -7.73
CA LYS A 318 14.24 -20.96 -7.34
C LYS A 318 14.84 -20.71 -5.96
N GLU A 319 15.31 -19.49 -5.72
CA GLU A 319 15.90 -19.09 -4.43
C GLU A 319 14.89 -19.19 -3.29
N ILE A 320 13.65 -18.74 -3.50
CA ILE A 320 12.58 -18.88 -2.51
C ILE A 320 12.27 -20.35 -2.20
N LEU A 321 12.12 -21.19 -3.22
CA LEU A 321 11.87 -22.62 -3.01
C LEU A 321 13.02 -23.30 -2.24
N ALA A 322 14.27 -22.91 -2.50
CA ALA A 322 15.44 -23.42 -1.80
C ALA A 322 15.49 -22.93 -0.33
N GLU A 323 15.26 -21.64 -0.12
CA GLU A 323 15.35 -20.99 1.19
C GLU A 323 14.21 -21.39 2.13
N MET A 324 13.03 -21.63 1.59
CA MET A 324 11.83 -22.02 2.35
C MET A 324 11.63 -23.55 2.39
N GLY A 325 12.35 -24.33 1.60
CA GLY A 325 12.16 -25.78 1.52
C GLY A 325 10.78 -26.21 0.98
N GLY A 326 10.06 -25.30 0.34
CA GLY A 326 8.67 -25.49 -0.06
C GLY A 326 8.08 -24.27 -0.76
N LYS A 327 6.81 -24.40 -1.19
CA LYS A 327 6.05 -23.27 -1.73
C LYS A 327 5.56 -22.39 -0.57
N PRO A 328 5.56 -21.06 -0.72
CA PRO A 328 4.98 -20.18 0.28
C PRO A 328 3.46 -20.31 0.32
N ASP A 329 2.88 -19.93 1.45
CA ASP A 329 1.45 -19.98 1.70
C ASP A 329 0.74 -18.71 1.24
N PHE A 330 1.46 -17.58 1.27
CA PHE A 330 0.95 -16.28 0.89
C PHE A 330 2.03 -15.40 0.26
N ILE A 331 1.67 -14.70 -0.82
CA ILE A 331 2.56 -13.78 -1.54
C ILE A 331 1.98 -12.37 -1.51
N ILE A 332 2.80 -11.38 -1.15
CA ILE A 332 2.43 -9.97 -1.11
C ILE A 332 3.30 -9.18 -2.11
N GLY A 333 2.69 -8.68 -3.18
CA GLY A 333 3.31 -7.73 -4.10
C GLY A 333 3.30 -6.31 -3.54
N ASN A 334 4.36 -5.54 -3.77
CA ASN A 334 4.42 -4.11 -3.44
C ASN A 334 4.84 -3.31 -4.67
N TYR A 335 4.13 -2.21 -4.94
CA TYR A 335 4.30 -1.36 -6.12
C TYR A 335 4.13 -2.12 -7.45
N SER A 336 4.23 -1.43 -8.58
CA SER A 336 3.96 -2.00 -9.92
C SER A 336 4.86 -3.20 -10.24
N ASP A 337 6.16 -3.09 -9.96
CA ASP A 337 7.17 -4.12 -10.22
C ASP A 337 7.00 -5.35 -9.31
N GLY A 338 6.87 -5.14 -8.00
CA GLY A 338 6.65 -6.21 -7.04
C GLY A 338 5.30 -6.89 -7.22
N ASN A 339 4.25 -6.15 -7.62
CA ASN A 339 2.96 -6.73 -7.98
C ASN A 339 3.05 -7.59 -9.25
N LEU A 340 3.82 -7.19 -10.26
CA LEU A 340 4.03 -7.99 -11.46
C LEU A 340 4.82 -9.27 -11.15
N VAL A 341 5.92 -9.18 -10.40
CA VAL A 341 6.70 -10.35 -9.98
C VAL A 341 5.83 -11.29 -9.12
N ALA A 342 5.08 -10.75 -8.16
CA ALA A 342 4.13 -11.52 -7.36
C ALA A 342 3.08 -12.22 -8.23
N THR A 343 2.63 -11.57 -9.31
CA THR A 343 1.66 -12.12 -10.27
C THR A 343 2.21 -13.33 -11.01
N LEU A 344 3.40 -13.21 -11.56
CA LEU A 344 4.06 -14.30 -12.28
C LEU A 344 4.41 -15.46 -11.34
N MET A 345 4.88 -15.14 -10.13
CA MET A 345 5.27 -16.10 -9.11
C MET A 345 4.07 -16.88 -8.54
N SER A 346 3.00 -16.19 -8.15
CA SER A 346 1.79 -16.80 -7.61
C SER A 346 1.10 -17.70 -8.63
N HIS A 347 1.14 -17.30 -9.90
CA HIS A 347 0.60 -18.06 -11.01
C HIS A 347 1.32 -19.39 -11.19
N ARG A 348 2.65 -19.38 -11.14
CA ARG A 348 3.50 -20.57 -11.28
C ARG A 348 3.36 -21.52 -10.09
N MET A 349 3.29 -20.98 -8.87
CA MET A 349 3.23 -21.80 -7.66
C MET A 349 1.81 -22.19 -7.24
N ASN A 350 0.79 -21.52 -7.77
CA ASN A 350 -0.62 -21.57 -7.37
C ASN A 350 -0.83 -21.12 -5.90
N VAL A 351 -0.27 -19.98 -5.52
CA VAL A 351 -0.32 -19.43 -4.15
C VAL A 351 -1.35 -18.29 -4.06
N THR A 352 -1.89 -18.01 -2.87
CA THR A 352 -2.78 -16.87 -2.66
C THR A 352 -1.97 -15.57 -2.70
N GLN A 353 -2.47 -14.56 -3.42
CA GLN A 353 -1.75 -13.30 -3.65
C GLN A 353 -2.51 -12.09 -3.13
N CYS A 354 -1.75 -11.18 -2.52
CA CYS A 354 -2.16 -9.81 -2.23
C CYS A 354 -1.27 -8.81 -2.97
N ASN A 355 -1.85 -7.71 -3.43
CA ASN A 355 -1.12 -6.60 -4.05
C ASN A 355 -1.29 -5.33 -3.23
N ILE A 356 -0.18 -4.63 -2.98
CA ILE A 356 -0.14 -3.34 -2.30
C ILE A 356 0.45 -2.32 -3.28
N ALA A 357 -0.39 -1.41 -3.80
CA ALA A 357 0.08 -0.50 -4.85
C ALA A 357 1.11 0.54 -4.37
N HIS A 358 1.02 1.04 -3.13
CA HIS A 358 1.80 2.19 -2.58
C HIS A 358 1.68 3.53 -3.29
N ALA A 359 1.58 3.52 -4.62
CA ALA A 359 1.26 4.63 -5.51
C ALA A 359 0.71 4.07 -6.83
N LEU A 360 -0.07 4.87 -7.54
CA LEU A 360 -0.39 4.63 -8.95
C LEU A 360 0.02 5.88 -9.73
N GLU A 361 1.09 5.77 -10.51
CA GLU A 361 1.74 6.92 -11.15
C GLU A 361 0.80 7.67 -12.10
N LYS A 362 -0.16 6.97 -12.72
CA LYS A 362 -1.25 7.56 -13.53
C LYS A 362 -2.05 8.67 -12.84
N THR A 363 -2.11 8.66 -11.51
CA THR A 363 -2.84 9.68 -10.74
C THR A 363 -1.97 10.87 -10.32
N LYS A 364 -0.65 10.66 -10.28
CA LYS A 364 0.35 11.68 -9.94
C LYS A 364 0.73 12.52 -11.15
N TYR A 365 0.83 11.90 -12.32
CA TYR A 365 1.09 12.57 -13.58
C TYR A 365 -0.23 12.79 -14.32
N GLU A 366 -0.67 14.04 -14.39
CA GLU A 366 -1.92 14.42 -15.06
C GLU A 366 -1.86 14.12 -16.55
N ASP A 367 -2.92 13.53 -17.09
CA ASP A 367 -3.05 13.16 -18.50
C ASP A 367 -1.89 12.30 -19.04
N ALA A 368 -1.18 11.59 -18.15
CA ALA A 368 -0.08 10.70 -18.53
C ALA A 368 -0.55 9.48 -19.33
N ASP A 369 -1.84 9.14 -19.28
CA ASP A 369 -2.42 8.10 -20.12
C ASP A 369 -2.64 8.57 -21.57
N ILE A 370 -3.09 9.80 -21.81
CA ILE A 370 -3.29 10.30 -23.18
C ILE A 370 -2.00 10.82 -23.82
N TYR A 371 -1.05 11.35 -23.04
CA TYR A 371 0.23 11.88 -23.50
C TYR A 371 1.41 10.93 -23.25
N TRP A 372 1.15 9.64 -23.05
CA TRP A 372 2.17 8.65 -22.67
C TRP A 372 3.36 8.60 -23.63
N GLU A 373 3.13 8.75 -24.95
CA GLU A 373 4.20 8.71 -25.96
C GLU A 373 5.28 9.77 -25.71
N ARG A 374 4.90 10.98 -25.28
CA ARG A 374 5.84 12.07 -24.97
C ARG A 374 6.61 11.84 -23.68
N LEU A 375 6.11 10.93 -22.84
CA LEU A 375 6.64 10.61 -21.52
C LEU A 375 7.38 9.26 -21.53
N GLU A 376 7.34 8.54 -22.64
CA GLU A 376 7.79 7.15 -22.73
C GLU A 376 9.30 7.03 -22.56
N ASP A 377 10.09 7.88 -23.22
CA ASP A 377 11.56 7.88 -23.14
C ASP A 377 12.10 8.12 -21.73
N LYS A 378 11.30 8.73 -20.85
CA LYS A 378 11.71 9.10 -19.49
C LYS A 378 11.13 8.19 -18.41
N TYR A 379 9.89 7.73 -18.57
CA TYR A 379 9.15 7.05 -17.50
C TYR A 379 8.66 5.65 -17.86
N HIS A 380 8.70 5.27 -19.14
CA HIS A 380 8.21 3.98 -19.63
C HIS A 380 6.81 3.62 -19.10
N PHE A 381 5.90 4.59 -19.13
CA PHE A 381 4.55 4.44 -18.56
C PHE A 381 3.74 3.37 -19.27
N SER A 382 4.01 3.09 -20.56
CA SER A 382 3.36 1.98 -21.27
C SER A 382 3.58 0.64 -20.55
N CYS A 383 4.82 0.34 -20.13
CA CYS A 383 5.17 -0.86 -19.36
C CYS A 383 4.52 -0.82 -17.98
N GLN A 384 4.62 0.31 -17.28
CA GLN A 384 4.10 0.42 -15.92
C GLN A 384 2.58 0.24 -15.86
N PHE A 385 1.83 0.92 -16.72
CA PHE A 385 0.37 0.83 -16.72
C PHE A 385 -0.12 -0.55 -17.15
N THR A 386 0.60 -1.20 -18.07
CA THR A 386 0.35 -2.60 -18.47
C THR A 386 0.56 -3.55 -17.29
N ALA A 387 1.67 -3.40 -16.56
CA ALA A 387 1.96 -4.18 -15.37
C ALA A 387 0.89 -3.99 -14.27
N ASP A 388 0.46 -2.75 -14.03
CA ASP A 388 -0.59 -2.44 -13.06
C ASP A 388 -1.93 -3.10 -13.42
N LEU A 389 -2.26 -3.17 -14.73
CA LEU A 389 -3.48 -3.83 -15.21
C LEU A 389 -3.41 -5.34 -15.04
N ILE A 390 -2.29 -5.96 -15.44
CA ILE A 390 -2.05 -7.40 -15.28
C ILE A 390 -2.13 -7.80 -13.80
N ALA A 391 -1.56 -6.97 -12.93
CA ALA A 391 -1.61 -7.18 -11.50
C ALA A 391 -3.03 -7.03 -10.92
N SER A 392 -3.93 -6.26 -11.53
CA SER A 392 -5.26 -5.91 -10.98
C SER A 392 -6.34 -7.01 -11.04
N GLU A 393 -5.95 -8.29 -11.15
CA GLU A 393 -6.88 -9.43 -11.33
C GLU A 393 -7.96 -9.52 -10.22
N PRO A 394 -9.26 -9.65 -10.57
CA PRO A 394 -10.40 -9.69 -9.65
C PRO A 394 -10.33 -10.61 -8.43
N ARG A 395 -9.66 -11.77 -8.52
CA ARG A 395 -9.61 -12.75 -7.41
C ARG A 395 -8.53 -12.49 -6.38
N ARG A 396 -7.67 -11.52 -6.64
CA ARG A 396 -6.57 -11.22 -5.74
C ARG A 396 -7.03 -10.24 -4.69
N LEU A 397 -6.39 -10.33 -3.53
CA LEU A 397 -6.60 -9.35 -2.49
C LEU A 397 -5.89 -8.06 -2.91
N HIS A 398 -6.66 -7.09 -3.39
CA HIS A 398 -6.11 -5.77 -3.70
C HIS A 398 -6.22 -4.86 -2.51
N ARG A 399 -5.06 -4.38 -2.08
CA ARG A 399 -4.96 -3.27 -1.16
C ARG A 399 -4.38 -2.08 -1.91
N HIS A 400 -5.21 -1.08 -2.04
CA HIS A 400 -4.73 0.24 -2.39
C HIS A 400 -4.58 1.01 -1.10
N ILE A 401 -3.41 1.61 -0.90
CA ILE A 401 -3.26 2.65 0.13
C ILE A 401 -4.15 3.88 -0.22
N HIS A 402 -4.70 3.92 -1.44
CA HIS A 402 -5.33 5.07 -2.10
C HIS A 402 -6.83 4.98 -2.36
N VAL A 403 -7.59 4.18 -1.62
CA VAL A 403 -9.05 4.26 -1.70
C VAL A 403 -9.56 4.91 -0.43
N PRO A 404 -9.94 6.21 -0.48
CA PRO A 404 -10.86 6.75 0.49
C PRO A 404 -12.15 5.93 0.39
N ALA A 405 -12.32 4.93 1.26
CA ALA A 405 -13.53 4.11 1.24
C ALA A 405 -14.76 5.00 1.52
N HIS A 406 -14.59 6.10 2.26
CA HIS A 406 -15.66 6.99 2.71
C HIS A 406 -15.25 8.47 2.57
N ALA A 407 -15.05 8.96 1.34
CA ALA A 407 -15.10 10.40 1.10
C ALA A 407 -16.54 10.91 1.34
N ALA A 408 -16.73 11.47 2.55
CA ALA A 408 -17.84 12.26 3.12
C ALA A 408 -19.15 11.55 3.57
N PRO A 409 -19.51 11.65 4.86
CA PRO A 409 -20.87 12.02 5.26
C PRO A 409 -21.06 13.53 5.07
N SER A 410 -22.19 13.90 4.45
CA SER A 410 -22.79 15.25 4.40
C SER A 410 -21.90 16.43 3.98
N GLY A 411 -21.99 16.86 2.71
CA GLY A 411 -21.71 18.27 2.34
C GLY A 411 -20.96 18.50 1.02
N CYS A 412 -19.87 17.77 0.74
CA CYS A 412 -19.01 18.07 -0.42
C CYS A 412 -19.19 17.07 -1.57
N ARG A 413 -20.15 17.32 -2.46
CA ARG A 413 -20.32 16.61 -3.76
C ARG A 413 -19.22 16.92 -4.80
N ARG A 414 -18.21 17.75 -4.48
CA ARG A 414 -17.23 18.33 -5.43
C ARG A 414 -15.80 17.76 -5.36
N LEU A 415 -15.56 16.60 -4.72
CA LEU A 415 -14.20 16.02 -4.68
C LEU A 415 -13.84 15.35 -6.02
N ARG A 416 -12.84 15.91 -6.72
CA ARG A 416 -12.26 15.39 -7.98
C ARG A 416 -11.30 14.21 -7.78
N GLY A 417 -10.80 14.00 -6.56
CA GLY A 417 -9.83 12.92 -6.25
C GLY A 417 -10.39 11.51 -6.49
N THR A 418 -11.64 11.24 -6.10
CA THR A 418 -12.31 9.96 -6.38
C THR A 418 -12.58 9.78 -7.88
N ARG A 419 -12.76 10.86 -8.65
CA ARG A 419 -12.91 10.82 -10.12
C ARG A 419 -11.59 10.47 -10.84
N ARG A 420 -10.42 10.88 -10.34
CA ARG A 420 -9.13 10.52 -10.96
C ARG A 420 -8.76 9.04 -10.79
N TRP A 421 -9.11 8.44 -9.64
CA TRP A 421 -8.89 7.02 -9.39
C TRP A 421 -9.94 6.13 -10.07
N LEU A 422 -11.23 6.49 -9.98
CA LEU A 422 -12.29 5.84 -10.75
C LEU A 422 -12.13 6.06 -12.26
N GLY A 423 -11.40 7.09 -12.71
CA GLY A 423 -11.07 7.34 -14.12
C GLY A 423 -10.16 6.28 -14.73
N SER A 424 -9.79 5.24 -13.98
CA SER A 424 -9.21 4.03 -14.51
C SER A 424 -10.23 3.08 -15.12
N THR A 425 -11.54 3.25 -14.90
CA THR A 425 -12.58 2.34 -15.42
C THR A 425 -12.67 2.39 -16.93
N SER A 426 -12.32 3.51 -17.56
CA SER A 426 -12.23 3.63 -19.01
C SER A 426 -11.05 4.54 -19.33
N ARG A 427 -10.02 4.01 -20.00
CA ARG A 427 -8.78 4.73 -20.32
C ARG A 427 -8.54 4.75 -21.83
N THR A 428 -8.06 5.87 -22.33
CA THR A 428 -7.42 5.96 -23.64
C THR A 428 -5.98 5.49 -23.49
N ARG A 429 -5.58 4.53 -24.33
CA ARG A 429 -4.20 4.04 -24.53
C ARG A 429 -3.30 4.04 -23.28
N ALA A 430 -3.42 3.02 -22.43
CA ALA A 430 -2.29 2.64 -21.57
C ALA A 430 -1.53 1.55 -22.32
N SER A 431 -0.45 1.91 -23.02
CA SER A 431 0.11 1.15 -24.17
C SER A 431 -0.87 1.14 -25.37
N PRO A 432 -0.62 0.54 -26.57
CA PRO A 432 -1.40 0.80 -27.78
C PRO A 432 -2.82 0.19 -27.76
N CYS A 433 -3.44 0.07 -26.58
CA CYS A 433 -4.72 -0.57 -26.33
C CYS A 433 -5.67 0.35 -25.57
N ARG A 434 -6.95 0.37 -25.96
CA ARG A 434 -8.03 1.08 -25.27
C ARG A 434 -8.52 0.23 -24.10
N ILE A 435 -8.80 0.83 -22.95
CA ILE A 435 -9.36 0.10 -21.80
C ILE A 435 -10.78 0.56 -21.60
N CYS A 436 -11.75 -0.31 -21.88
CA CYS A 436 -13.16 0.04 -21.84
C CYS A 436 -13.77 -0.20 -20.45
N THR A 437 -13.25 -1.19 -19.70
CA THR A 437 -13.64 -1.44 -18.31
C THR A 437 -12.43 -1.83 -17.44
N ALA A 438 -12.31 -1.25 -16.23
CA ALA A 438 -11.45 -1.75 -15.15
C ALA A 438 -12.27 -2.03 -13.89
N TRP A 439 -11.88 -3.05 -13.13
CA TRP A 439 -12.78 -3.72 -12.17
C TRP A 439 -12.50 -3.41 -10.69
N TRP A 440 -13.56 -3.45 -9.85
CA TRP A 440 -13.53 -3.01 -8.44
C TRP A 440 -14.46 -3.80 -7.49
N SER A 441 -14.25 -5.09 -7.30
CA SER A 441 -15.14 -5.90 -6.43
C SER A 441 -14.43 -6.71 -5.35
N SER A 442 -13.09 -6.76 -5.37
CA SER A 442 -12.28 -7.44 -4.35
C SER A 442 -11.43 -6.51 -3.49
N THR A 443 -11.63 -5.20 -3.59
CA THR A 443 -10.84 -4.23 -2.82
C THR A 443 -11.25 -4.29 -1.35
N SER A 444 -10.32 -4.77 -0.53
CA SER A 444 -10.43 -4.74 0.92
C SER A 444 -9.27 -3.91 1.44
N CYS A 445 -9.56 -2.79 2.08
CA CYS A 445 -8.54 -1.87 2.60
C CYS A 445 -8.35 -2.08 4.11
N PRO A 446 -7.45 -2.98 4.54
CA PRO A 446 -6.94 -2.88 5.90
C PRO A 446 -6.18 -1.56 6.01
N ARG A 447 -6.71 -0.66 6.86
CA ARG A 447 -6.13 0.67 7.09
C ARG A 447 -4.68 0.49 7.51
N GLY A 448 -3.78 1.11 6.75
CA GLY A 448 -2.35 1.08 7.01
C GLY A 448 -2.00 1.91 8.23
N PRO A 449 -1.29 1.35 9.19
CA PRO A 449 -0.68 2.07 10.28
C PRO A 449 0.79 2.26 9.94
N THR A 450 1.40 3.38 10.27
CA THR A 450 2.83 3.58 9.93
C THR A 450 3.54 4.32 11.04
N TRP A 451 3.17 3.99 12.27
CA TRP A 451 3.96 4.34 13.42
C TRP A 451 5.12 3.35 13.55
N THR A 452 6.36 3.81 13.34
CA THR A 452 7.55 3.05 13.75
C THR A 452 7.61 3.03 15.27
N SER A 453 8.37 2.14 15.92
CA SER A 453 8.55 2.15 17.39
C SER A 453 9.03 3.50 18.00
N THR A 454 9.30 4.53 17.17
CA THR A 454 9.90 5.82 17.52
C THR A 454 8.93 7.02 17.65
N SER A 455 7.82 7.12 16.93
CA SER A 455 6.87 8.29 16.99
C SER A 455 5.84 8.25 18.16
N ARG A 456 6.31 7.98 19.38
CA ARG A 456 5.44 7.78 20.57
C ARG A 456 4.70 9.06 20.95
N THR A 457 3.58 8.90 21.65
CA THR A 457 2.81 10.05 22.19
C THR A 457 3.68 10.92 23.10
N ARG A 458 3.46 12.25 23.06
CA ARG A 458 4.10 13.22 23.97
C ARG A 458 3.89 12.90 25.46
N ARG A 459 2.80 12.18 25.80
CA ARG A 459 2.43 11.81 27.18
C ARG A 459 3.47 10.94 27.89
N GLN A 460 4.23 10.12 27.16
CA GLN A 460 5.18 9.17 27.74
C GLN A 460 6.51 9.87 28.06
N LYS A 461 6.53 10.67 29.14
CA LYS A 461 7.72 11.44 29.57
C LYS A 461 8.96 10.56 29.77
N GLU A 462 8.79 9.37 30.34
CA GLU A 462 9.86 8.38 30.57
C GLU A 462 10.49 7.83 29.27
N ARG A 463 9.81 7.97 28.14
CA ARG A 463 10.24 7.47 26.83
C ARG A 463 10.73 8.59 25.90
N ARG A 464 10.88 9.81 26.43
CA ARG A 464 11.43 10.96 25.69
C ARG A 464 12.93 10.80 25.51
N LEU A 465 13.41 11.12 24.31
CA LEU A 465 14.84 11.08 24.00
C LEU A 465 15.46 12.43 24.33
N THR A 466 15.48 12.80 25.61
CA THR A 466 15.95 14.12 26.09
C THR A 466 17.41 14.40 25.72
N GLY A 467 18.23 13.36 25.56
CA GLY A 467 19.61 13.50 25.05
C GLY A 467 19.70 14.10 23.64
N LEU A 468 18.61 14.13 22.87
CA LEU A 468 18.55 14.75 21.53
C LEU A 468 18.13 16.21 21.56
N HIS A 469 17.71 16.76 22.72
CA HIS A 469 17.13 18.10 22.78
C HIS A 469 18.16 19.18 22.40
N LYS A 470 19.41 19.02 22.83
CA LYS A 470 20.49 19.92 22.44
C LYS A 470 20.69 19.97 20.92
N ASP A 471 20.76 18.79 20.27
CA ASP A 471 20.88 18.69 18.81
C ASP A 471 19.68 19.34 18.09
N ILE A 472 18.46 19.19 18.64
CA ILE A 472 17.24 19.78 18.08
C ILE A 472 17.22 21.30 18.25
N GLU A 473 17.66 21.81 19.40
CA GLU A 473 17.76 23.25 19.65
C GLU A 473 18.80 23.91 18.73
N GLU A 474 19.96 23.27 18.54
CA GLU A 474 20.96 23.71 17.55
C GLU A 474 20.34 23.73 16.13
N LEU A 475 19.66 22.64 15.75
CA LEU A 475 19.00 22.54 14.44
C LEU A 475 17.98 23.67 14.18
N LEU A 476 17.14 23.98 15.18
CA LEU A 476 16.04 24.94 15.04
C LEU A 476 16.49 26.39 15.21
N PHE A 477 17.41 26.68 16.14
CA PHE A 477 17.65 28.04 16.63
C PHE A 477 19.08 28.57 16.43
N ASP A 478 20.04 27.74 16.03
CA ASP A 478 21.42 28.18 15.80
C ASP A 478 21.53 28.95 14.46
N PRO A 479 21.89 30.25 14.46
CA PRO A 479 22.06 31.01 13.21
C PRO A 479 23.15 30.44 12.29
N ASP A 480 24.19 29.79 12.85
CA ASP A 480 25.38 29.37 12.11
C ASP A 480 25.30 27.93 11.60
N PHE A 481 24.15 27.26 11.78
CA PHE A 481 23.95 25.89 11.32
C PHE A 481 24.00 25.80 9.79
N LYS A 482 25.12 25.30 9.26
CA LYS A 482 25.41 25.17 7.82
C LYS A 482 24.36 24.39 7.00
N GLY A 483 23.51 23.61 7.66
CA GLY A 483 22.45 22.83 7.04
C GLY A 483 21.08 23.51 7.00
N ALA A 484 20.97 24.79 7.35
CA ALA A 484 19.70 25.51 7.36
C ALA A 484 19.78 26.91 6.74
N VAL A 485 18.62 27.41 6.31
CA VAL A 485 18.42 28.76 5.78
C VAL A 485 17.40 29.49 6.65
N GLY A 486 17.71 30.75 6.99
CA GLY A 486 16.88 31.58 7.87
C GLY A 486 17.08 31.30 9.37
N GLN A 487 16.39 32.05 10.20
CA GLN A 487 16.48 32.00 11.66
C GLN A 487 15.08 32.22 12.27
N LEU A 488 14.90 31.77 13.51
CA LEU A 488 13.72 32.06 14.31
C LEU A 488 14.11 33.08 15.40
N GLU A 489 13.87 34.37 15.13
CA GLU A 489 14.21 35.44 16.08
C GLU A 489 13.37 35.36 17.36
N ASP A 490 12.06 35.16 17.21
CA ASP A 490 11.13 35.01 18.34
C ASP A 490 10.93 33.54 18.70
N ARG A 491 11.67 33.06 19.70
CA ARG A 491 11.58 31.67 20.18
C ARG A 491 10.32 31.38 20.99
N SER A 492 9.56 32.40 21.40
CA SER A 492 8.35 32.22 22.20
C SER A 492 7.15 31.79 21.36
N LYS A 493 7.19 32.07 20.06
CA LYS A 493 6.12 31.70 19.12
C LYS A 493 6.04 30.19 18.92
N PRO A 494 4.83 29.62 18.81
CA PRO A 494 4.64 28.26 18.35
C PRO A 494 5.24 28.05 16.95
N ILE A 495 5.56 26.79 16.65
CA ILE A 495 6.13 26.40 15.35
C ILE A 495 5.04 25.75 14.50
N LEU A 496 4.81 26.29 13.30
CA LEU A 496 4.14 25.61 12.20
C LEU A 496 5.19 24.79 11.43
N PHE A 497 5.04 23.47 11.47
CA PHE A 497 6.05 22.52 11.00
C PHE A 497 5.57 21.78 9.75
N SER A 498 6.43 21.62 8.76
CA SER A 498 6.20 20.73 7.63
C SER A 498 7.45 19.92 7.31
N MET A 499 7.26 18.66 6.96
CA MET A 499 8.34 17.77 6.55
C MET A 499 7.90 16.91 5.37
N ALA A 500 8.62 17.02 4.25
CA ALA A 500 8.43 16.19 3.06
C ALA A 500 9.66 16.26 2.14
N ARG A 501 9.66 15.45 1.08
CA ARG A 501 10.58 15.68 -0.05
C ARG A 501 10.22 16.99 -0.74
N LEU A 502 11.21 17.64 -1.34
CA LEU A 502 11.00 18.88 -2.08
C LEU A 502 10.71 18.51 -3.54
N ASP A 503 9.42 18.36 -3.85
CA ASP A 503 8.91 18.12 -5.21
C ASP A 503 7.63 18.94 -5.43
N LYS A 504 7.25 19.14 -6.69
CA LYS A 504 6.08 19.95 -7.08
C LYS A 504 4.78 19.45 -6.46
N VAL A 505 4.63 18.14 -6.30
CA VAL A 505 3.41 17.53 -5.76
C VAL A 505 3.30 17.77 -4.25
N LYS A 506 4.41 17.72 -3.52
CA LYS A 506 4.47 18.02 -2.08
C LYS A 506 4.21 19.47 -1.75
N ASN A 507 4.48 20.39 -2.68
CA ASN A 507 4.06 21.79 -2.63
C ASN A 507 4.51 22.53 -1.35
N LEU A 508 5.75 22.26 -0.91
CA LEU A 508 6.34 22.95 0.23
C LEU A 508 6.56 24.44 -0.07
N THR A 509 6.90 24.78 -1.32
CA THR A 509 7.02 26.17 -1.77
C THR A 509 5.69 26.91 -1.70
N GLY A 510 4.57 26.24 -2.03
CA GLY A 510 3.23 26.82 -1.86
C GLY A 510 2.91 27.16 -0.40
N LEU A 511 3.24 26.28 0.56
CA LEU A 511 3.06 26.58 1.98
C LEU A 511 3.89 27.79 2.43
N ALA A 512 5.14 27.89 1.96
CA ALA A 512 5.98 29.05 2.26
C ALA A 512 5.35 30.34 1.71
N GLU A 513 4.83 30.31 0.49
CA GLU A 513 4.13 31.44 -0.14
C GLU A 513 2.84 31.84 0.61
N TRP A 514 2.01 30.87 1.01
CA TRP A 514 0.78 31.16 1.77
C TRP A 514 1.07 31.80 3.13
N TYR A 515 2.12 31.32 3.81
CA TYR A 515 2.59 31.91 5.06
C TYR A 515 3.17 33.31 4.84
N ALA A 516 3.96 33.50 3.77
CA ALA A 516 4.57 34.78 3.45
C ALA A 516 3.55 35.90 3.23
N GLN A 517 2.46 35.59 2.53
CA GLN A 517 1.39 36.52 2.17
C GLN A 517 0.40 36.82 3.31
N ASN A 518 0.38 36.01 4.37
CA ASN A 518 -0.54 36.17 5.48
C ASN A 518 0.15 36.76 6.71
N GLU A 519 0.08 38.09 6.86
CA GLU A 519 0.68 38.80 8.00
C GLU A 519 0.14 38.33 9.36
N ARG A 520 -1.15 37.97 9.42
CA ARG A 520 -1.77 37.45 10.65
C ARG A 520 -1.10 36.16 11.09
N LEU A 521 -0.89 35.22 10.17
CA LEU A 521 -0.23 33.95 10.47
C LEU A 521 1.24 34.15 10.88
N ARG A 522 1.99 35.03 10.20
CA ARG A 522 3.38 35.40 10.56
C ARG A 522 3.49 36.05 11.94
N GLY A 523 2.47 36.81 12.32
CA GLY A 523 2.36 37.41 13.65
C GLY A 523 2.25 36.36 14.75
N LEU A 524 1.58 35.24 14.48
CA LEU A 524 1.22 34.23 15.48
C LEU A 524 2.26 33.12 15.65
N VAL A 525 2.91 32.68 14.56
CA VAL A 525 3.77 31.47 14.57
C VAL A 525 5.05 31.65 13.74
N ASN A 526 6.03 30.80 14.01
CA ASN A 526 7.21 30.61 13.16
C ASN A 526 6.97 29.48 12.16
N LEU A 527 7.52 29.58 10.95
CA LEU A 527 7.46 28.49 9.95
C LEU A 527 8.77 27.71 9.90
N VAL A 528 8.68 26.39 10.09
CA VAL A 528 9.81 25.46 9.95
C VAL A 528 9.50 24.43 8.86
N ILE A 529 10.35 24.36 7.83
CA ILE A 529 10.25 23.37 6.76
C ILE A 529 11.49 22.48 6.78
N VAL A 530 11.30 21.16 6.84
CA VAL A 530 12.36 20.16 6.70
C VAL A 530 12.16 19.42 5.38
N GLY A 531 13.10 19.54 4.45
CA GLY A 531 12.96 18.88 3.16
C GLY A 531 13.88 19.41 2.08
N GLY A 532 14.30 18.50 1.21
CA GLY A 532 15.11 18.82 0.03
C GLY A 532 16.54 19.25 0.30
N VAL A 533 17.17 19.76 -0.75
CA VAL A 533 18.47 20.43 -0.71
C VAL A 533 18.31 21.94 -0.60
N ILE A 534 19.18 22.59 0.17
CA ILE A 534 19.24 24.05 0.31
C ILE A 534 20.06 24.71 -0.80
N ASP A 535 20.83 23.94 -1.56
CA ASP A 535 21.64 24.40 -2.68
C ASP A 535 21.14 23.69 -3.94
N PRO A 536 20.64 24.43 -4.96
CA PRO A 536 20.11 23.83 -6.17
C PRO A 536 21.15 23.06 -6.98
N ASP A 537 22.44 23.38 -6.84
CA ASP A 537 23.52 22.69 -7.57
C ASP A 537 23.95 21.40 -6.87
N ALA A 538 23.47 21.17 -5.64
CA ALA A 538 23.77 19.97 -4.86
C ALA A 538 22.86 18.77 -5.19
N THR A 539 21.88 18.92 -6.08
CA THR A 539 20.97 17.83 -6.50
C THR A 539 21.05 17.57 -8.00
N MET A 540 20.94 16.29 -8.37
CA MET A 540 20.80 15.86 -9.77
C MET A 540 19.33 15.80 -10.20
N ASP A 541 18.38 15.94 -9.28
CA ASP A 541 16.95 15.99 -9.57
C ASP A 541 16.54 17.39 -10.00
N ARG A 542 16.11 17.52 -11.26
CA ARG A 542 15.68 18.80 -11.84
C ARG A 542 14.48 19.40 -11.13
N GLU A 543 13.51 18.58 -10.69
CA GLU A 543 12.34 19.09 -9.98
C GLU A 543 12.70 19.64 -8.60
N GLU A 544 13.59 18.95 -7.89
CA GLU A 544 14.09 19.40 -6.59
C GLU A 544 14.90 20.70 -6.72
N ALA A 545 15.73 20.81 -7.76
CA ALA A 545 16.49 22.04 -8.05
C ALA A 545 15.58 23.24 -8.36
N ASP A 546 14.54 23.03 -9.17
CA ASP A 546 13.58 24.09 -9.53
C ASP A 546 12.79 24.56 -8.30
N GLU A 547 12.29 23.64 -7.48
CA GLU A 547 11.59 23.98 -6.24
C GLU A 547 12.52 24.63 -5.20
N CYS A 548 13.79 24.24 -5.16
CA CYS A 548 14.81 24.89 -4.34
C CYS A 548 15.02 26.37 -4.73
N ARG A 549 15.19 26.66 -6.03
CA ARG A 549 15.29 28.04 -6.54
C ARG A 549 14.03 28.85 -6.21
N LYS A 550 12.86 28.25 -6.37
CA LYS A 550 11.58 28.88 -6.03
C LYS A 550 11.48 29.21 -4.53
N MET A 551 11.91 28.30 -3.64
CA MET A 551 11.93 28.52 -2.20
C MET A 551 12.81 29.73 -1.83
N HIS A 552 14.03 29.80 -2.38
CA HIS A 552 14.92 30.95 -2.17
C HIS A 552 14.29 32.27 -2.64
N GLY A 553 13.68 32.27 -3.83
CA GLY A 553 12.98 33.45 -4.37
C GLY A 553 11.87 33.95 -3.44
N ILE A 554 11.07 33.06 -2.86
CA ILE A 554 10.01 33.42 -1.90
C ILE A 554 10.61 34.02 -0.62
N VAL A 555 11.65 33.38 -0.07
CA VAL A 555 12.29 33.82 1.18
C VAL A 555 12.87 35.23 1.04
N GLU A 556 13.50 35.52 -0.10
CA GLU A 556 14.08 36.83 -0.41
C GLU A 556 12.99 37.88 -0.69
N GLN A 557 12.01 37.55 -1.53
CA GLN A 557 10.94 38.47 -1.92
C GLN A 557 10.12 38.99 -0.73
N TYR A 558 9.82 38.13 0.24
CA TYR A 558 8.95 38.46 1.38
C TYR A 558 9.72 38.71 2.70
N ASN A 559 11.05 38.80 2.63
CA ASN A 559 11.96 38.97 3.76
C ASN A 559 11.62 38.03 4.93
N MET A 560 11.55 36.72 4.65
CA MET A 560 11.08 35.73 5.62
C MET A 560 12.15 35.27 6.62
N LYS A 561 13.43 35.57 6.36
CA LYS A 561 14.59 35.08 7.14
C LYS A 561 14.45 35.18 8.67
N PRO A 562 13.79 36.20 9.27
CA PRO A 562 13.59 36.30 10.72
C PRO A 562 12.58 35.33 11.36
N CYS A 563 11.64 34.82 10.56
CA CYS A 563 10.47 34.06 11.02
C CYS A 563 10.31 32.71 10.29
N PHE A 564 11.38 32.27 9.63
CA PHE A 564 11.40 31.10 8.77
C PHE A 564 12.70 30.32 8.93
N ARG A 565 12.58 29.00 9.02
CA ARG A 565 13.72 28.09 9.13
C ARG A 565 13.53 26.92 8.16
N TRP A 566 14.39 26.85 7.15
CA TRP A 566 14.42 25.73 6.21
C TRP A 566 15.63 24.84 6.48
N ILE A 567 15.40 23.57 6.76
CA ILE A 567 16.41 22.61 7.20
C ILE A 567 16.63 21.54 6.13
N LYS A 568 17.89 21.34 5.74
CA LYS A 568 18.34 20.29 4.82
C LYS A 568 18.06 18.91 5.40
N ASN A 569 17.57 18.00 4.57
CA ASN A 569 17.12 16.67 4.98
C ASN A 569 18.22 15.86 5.70
N ARG A 570 18.08 15.73 7.01
CA ARG A 570 18.61 14.68 7.92
C ARG A 570 18.09 15.04 9.31
N VAL A 571 17.64 14.04 10.08
CA VAL A 571 17.67 13.93 11.56
C VAL A 571 16.35 13.40 12.16
N ARG A 572 16.44 12.18 12.72
CA ARG A 572 15.75 11.68 13.94
C ARG A 572 14.31 12.19 14.18
N ASN A 573 13.45 11.96 13.18
CA ASN A 573 12.10 12.52 13.03
C ASN A 573 11.20 12.44 14.28
N GLY A 574 11.24 11.35 15.04
CA GLY A 574 10.27 11.09 16.11
C GLY A 574 10.32 12.09 17.27
N GLU A 575 11.51 12.51 17.71
CA GLU A 575 11.62 13.46 18.83
C GLU A 575 11.36 14.90 18.39
N LEU A 576 11.66 15.27 17.14
CA LEU A 576 11.36 16.59 16.59
C LEU A 576 9.85 16.87 16.59
N TYR A 577 9.02 15.92 16.14
CA TYR A 577 7.55 16.07 16.23
C TYR A 577 7.07 16.29 17.66
N ARG A 578 7.65 15.58 18.64
CA ARG A 578 7.30 15.72 20.06
C ARG A 578 7.78 17.06 20.64
N TYR A 579 8.97 17.51 20.26
CA TYR A 579 9.52 18.79 20.66
C TYR A 579 8.61 19.94 20.17
N ILE A 580 8.19 19.90 18.91
CA ILE A 580 7.26 20.90 18.34
C ILE A 580 5.87 20.81 18.98
N ALA A 581 5.42 19.61 19.34
CA ALA A 581 4.19 19.45 20.13
C ALA A 581 4.34 20.05 21.54
N ASP A 582 5.54 20.05 22.13
CA ASP A 582 5.79 20.69 23.42
C ASP A 582 5.66 22.22 23.35
N THR A 583 6.01 22.84 22.21
CA THR A 583 5.89 24.29 21.99
C THR A 583 4.47 24.73 21.61
N GLY A 584 3.48 23.84 21.65
CA GLY A 584 2.11 24.15 21.21
C GLY A 584 1.98 24.41 19.71
N GLY A 585 2.91 23.88 18.90
CA GLY A 585 2.93 24.05 17.45
C GLY A 585 1.86 23.24 16.71
N ALA A 586 1.96 23.18 15.37
CA ALA A 586 1.12 22.35 14.53
C ALA A 586 1.89 21.80 13.32
N PHE A 587 1.38 20.73 12.69
CA PHE A 587 1.92 20.16 11.46
C PHE A 587 1.09 20.59 10.24
N ALA A 588 1.74 20.96 9.13
CA ALA A 588 1.08 21.27 7.87
C ALA A 588 1.57 20.36 6.73
N GLN A 589 0.63 19.71 6.05
CA GLN A 589 0.87 18.94 4.83
C GLN A 589 0.14 19.62 3.66
N PRO A 590 0.84 20.41 2.81
CA PRO A 590 0.24 21.25 1.77
C PRO A 590 0.19 20.62 0.37
N ALA A 591 0.32 19.29 0.23
CA ALA A 591 0.50 18.66 -1.08
C ALA A 591 -0.72 18.90 -1.98
N LEU A 592 -0.47 19.12 -3.27
CA LEU A 592 -1.50 19.17 -4.31
C LEU A 592 -2.31 17.88 -4.31
N TYR A 593 -1.63 16.75 -4.09
CA TYR A 593 -2.23 15.45 -3.86
C TYR A 593 -1.34 14.63 -2.94
N GLU A 594 -1.90 14.14 -1.83
CA GLU A 594 -1.19 13.23 -0.92
C GLU A 594 -1.84 11.86 -0.95
N ALA A 595 -1.07 10.86 -1.41
CA ALA A 595 -1.61 9.54 -1.65
C ALA A 595 -2.02 8.84 -0.34
N PHE A 596 -1.28 9.09 0.75
CA PHE A 596 -1.60 8.59 2.08
C PHE A 596 -1.32 9.62 3.18
N GLY A 597 -0.09 10.12 3.23
CA GLY A 597 0.36 11.08 4.25
C GLY A 597 0.89 10.39 5.50
N LEU A 598 2.02 9.67 5.38
CA LEU A 598 2.70 9.06 6.54
C LEU A 598 3.04 10.10 7.61
N THR A 599 3.53 11.26 7.17
CA THR A 599 3.88 12.38 8.05
C THR A 599 2.67 12.94 8.80
N VAL A 600 1.46 12.84 8.22
CA VAL A 600 0.20 13.20 8.89
C VAL A 600 -0.06 12.24 10.05
N ILE A 601 0.11 10.92 9.86
CA ILE A 601 -0.05 9.93 10.92
C ILE A 601 1.03 10.11 11.99
N GLU A 602 2.29 10.31 11.60
CA GLU A 602 3.41 10.55 12.54
C GLU A 602 3.15 11.75 13.44
N ALA A 603 2.75 12.89 12.86
CA ALA A 603 2.38 14.10 13.59
C ALA A 603 1.22 13.83 14.55
N MET A 604 0.12 13.24 14.06
CA MET A 604 -1.06 12.93 14.88
C MET A 604 -0.75 11.95 16.01
N THR A 605 0.15 10.98 15.80
CA THR A 605 0.58 10.00 16.82
C THR A 605 1.40 10.65 17.91
N CYS A 606 2.24 11.62 17.55
CA CYS A 606 3.00 12.41 18.53
C CYS A 606 2.10 13.37 19.32
N GLY A 607 0.86 13.58 18.88
CA GLY A 607 -0.08 14.53 19.46
C GLY A 607 0.06 15.94 18.91
N LEU A 608 0.66 16.11 17.73
CA LEU A 608 0.77 17.40 17.07
C LEU A 608 -0.51 17.64 16.25
N PRO A 609 -1.28 18.71 16.51
CA PRO A 609 -2.43 19.07 15.68
C PRO A 609 -2.01 19.24 14.22
N THR A 610 -2.79 18.66 13.31
CA THR A 610 -2.40 18.54 11.89
C THR A 610 -3.39 19.24 10.95
N PHE A 611 -2.85 20.04 10.04
CA PHE A 611 -3.48 20.54 8.82
C PHE A 611 -2.98 19.71 7.64
N ALA A 612 -3.88 19.10 6.88
CA ALA A 612 -3.48 18.33 5.70
C ALA A 612 -4.41 18.54 4.51
N THR A 613 -3.87 18.36 3.31
CA THR A 613 -4.61 18.45 2.05
C THR A 613 -5.90 17.62 2.07
N ASN A 614 -6.98 18.19 1.53
CA ASN A 614 -8.24 17.47 1.30
C ASN A 614 -8.21 16.59 0.03
N HIS A 615 -7.11 16.59 -0.73
CA HIS A 615 -6.94 15.75 -1.93
C HIS A 615 -6.11 14.50 -1.61
N GLY A 616 -6.76 13.34 -1.61
CA GLY A 616 -6.13 12.04 -1.41
C GLY A 616 -6.35 11.45 -0.01
N GLY A 617 -5.36 10.72 0.52
CA GLY A 617 -5.43 9.95 1.75
C GLY A 617 -5.74 10.74 3.03
N PRO A 618 -5.14 11.93 3.26
CA PRO A 618 -5.37 12.69 4.50
C PRO A 618 -6.83 13.14 4.70
N SER A 619 -7.60 13.27 3.61
CA SER A 619 -9.04 13.54 3.64
C SER A 619 -9.84 12.51 4.45
N GLU A 620 -9.35 11.26 4.51
CA GLU A 620 -9.97 10.19 5.29
C GLU A 620 -9.37 10.03 6.69
N ILE A 621 -8.06 10.28 6.82
CA ILE A 621 -7.33 10.16 8.09
C ILE A 621 -7.90 11.16 9.10
N ILE A 622 -8.00 12.42 8.69
CA ILE A 622 -8.47 13.52 9.53
C ILE A 622 -9.99 13.64 9.49
N LYS A 623 -10.60 13.82 10.67
CA LYS A 623 -11.95 14.35 10.81
C LYS A 623 -11.86 15.85 11.04
N HIS A 624 -12.22 16.63 10.02
CA HIS A 624 -12.11 18.09 10.01
C HIS A 624 -12.69 18.72 11.29
N LYS A 625 -11.93 19.63 11.91
CA LYS A 625 -12.23 20.33 13.18
C LYS A 625 -12.48 19.41 14.39
N LYS A 626 -12.18 18.11 14.28
CA LYS A 626 -12.27 17.13 15.38
C LYS A 626 -10.90 16.57 15.73
N SER A 627 -10.25 15.89 14.77
CA SER A 627 -8.95 15.25 14.97
C SER A 627 -7.82 15.95 14.20
N GLY A 628 -8.09 17.14 13.65
CA GLY A 628 -7.22 17.90 12.74
C GLY A 628 -8.04 18.72 11.75
N PHE A 629 -7.38 19.33 10.79
CA PHE A 629 -7.97 20.26 9.83
C PHE A 629 -7.64 19.85 8.39
N HIS A 630 -8.56 20.17 7.48
CA HIS A 630 -8.36 19.97 6.04
C HIS A 630 -8.06 21.33 5.41
N ILE A 631 -7.05 21.37 4.57
CA ILE A 631 -6.66 22.54 3.76
C ILE A 631 -6.80 22.20 2.28
N ASP A 632 -7.12 23.20 1.45
CA ASP A 632 -7.20 23.03 0.00
C ASP A 632 -5.98 23.71 -0.64
N PRO A 633 -5.04 22.95 -1.23
CA PRO A 633 -3.81 23.49 -1.79
C PRO A 633 -4.04 24.40 -3.01
N TYR A 634 -5.22 24.38 -3.62
CA TYR A 634 -5.59 25.30 -4.70
C TYR A 634 -6.16 26.63 -4.18
N HIS A 635 -6.46 26.71 -2.88
CA HIS A 635 -6.97 27.90 -2.19
C HIS A 635 -6.07 28.25 -1.00
N GLY A 636 -4.82 28.63 -1.31
CA GLY A 636 -3.76 28.86 -0.33
C GLY A 636 -4.08 29.95 0.70
N ALA A 637 -4.69 31.06 0.28
CA ALA A 637 -5.09 32.14 1.17
C ALA A 637 -6.09 31.67 2.23
N GLU A 638 -7.15 30.95 1.84
CA GLU A 638 -8.13 30.38 2.77
C GLU A 638 -7.49 29.35 3.72
N SER A 639 -6.51 28.60 3.22
CA SER A 639 -5.77 27.63 4.03
C SER A 639 -4.89 28.32 5.09
N ALA A 640 -4.24 29.45 4.76
CA ALA A 640 -3.48 30.26 5.71
C ALA A 640 -4.38 30.90 6.78
N GLU A 641 -5.54 31.40 6.37
CA GLU A 641 -6.57 31.94 7.27
C GLU A 641 -7.04 30.90 8.28
N LEU A 642 -7.31 29.67 7.84
CA LEU A 642 -7.70 28.57 8.71
C LEU A 642 -6.61 28.23 9.74
N MET A 643 -5.33 28.29 9.34
CA MET A 643 -4.20 28.09 10.24
C MET A 643 -4.09 29.22 11.27
N ALA A 644 -4.28 30.48 10.86
CA ALA A 644 -4.27 31.63 11.76
C ALA A 644 -5.41 31.54 12.78
N ASP A 645 -6.64 31.23 12.34
CA ASP A 645 -7.81 31.05 13.21
C ASP A 645 -7.58 30.00 14.30
N PHE A 646 -6.90 28.91 13.96
CA PHE A 646 -6.56 27.87 14.92
C PHE A 646 -5.62 28.38 16.01
N PHE A 647 -4.53 29.06 15.65
CA PHE A 647 -3.56 29.56 16.62
C PHE A 647 -4.15 30.68 17.49
N GLU A 648 -4.95 31.58 16.93
CA GLU A 648 -5.68 32.58 17.72
C GLU A 648 -6.63 31.93 18.71
N ARG A 649 -7.37 30.92 18.26
CA ARG A 649 -8.27 30.19 19.15
C ARG A 649 -7.50 29.45 20.26
N CYS A 650 -6.33 28.89 19.96
CA CYS A 650 -5.47 28.29 20.96
C CYS A 650 -4.98 29.32 22.00
N ALA A 651 -4.73 30.57 21.58
CA ALA A 651 -4.35 31.65 22.48
C ALA A 651 -5.53 32.13 23.35
N ARG A 652 -6.76 32.14 22.82
CA ARG A 652 -7.98 32.57 23.54
C ARG A 652 -8.55 31.48 24.47
N GLU A 653 -8.59 30.24 24.02
CA GLU A 653 -9.22 29.10 24.71
C GLU A 653 -8.15 28.16 25.28
N SER A 654 -7.82 28.33 26.57
CA SER A 654 -6.89 27.43 27.27
C SER A 654 -7.39 25.98 27.21
N GLY A 655 -6.65 25.10 26.53
CA GLY A 655 -6.99 23.69 26.38
C GLY A 655 -7.55 23.28 25.02
N TYR A 656 -7.88 24.22 24.12
CA TYR A 656 -8.35 23.89 22.77
C TYR A 656 -7.30 23.08 21.98
N TRP A 657 -6.03 23.46 22.09
CA TRP A 657 -4.92 22.72 21.47
C TRP A 657 -4.85 21.27 21.98
N ASN A 658 -4.93 21.07 23.31
CA ASN A 658 -4.90 19.74 23.93
C ASN A 658 -6.08 18.87 23.47
N LYS A 659 -7.27 19.46 23.34
CA LYS A 659 -8.46 18.74 22.84
C LYS A 659 -8.24 18.18 21.43
N ILE A 660 -7.67 18.97 20.52
CA ILE A 660 -7.38 18.50 19.16
C ILE A 660 -6.26 17.45 19.15
N SER A 661 -5.22 17.65 19.96
CA SER A 661 -4.12 16.70 20.16
C SER A 661 -4.60 15.34 20.67
N GLU A 662 -5.50 15.31 21.65
CA GLU A 662 -6.05 14.07 22.19
C GLU A 662 -6.93 13.35 21.18
N ALA A 663 -7.80 14.09 20.49
CA ALA A 663 -8.64 13.54 19.43
C ALA A 663 -7.80 13.02 18.24
N SER A 664 -6.64 13.63 17.93
CA SER A 664 -5.75 13.11 16.89
C SER A 664 -5.10 11.79 17.30
N ILE A 665 -4.65 11.67 18.55
CA ILE A 665 -4.10 10.42 19.11
C ILE A 665 -5.16 9.31 19.07
N GLU A 666 -6.35 9.56 19.62
CA GLU A 666 -7.45 8.58 19.65
C GLU A 666 -7.84 8.11 18.24
N ARG A 667 -7.88 9.03 17.28
CA ARG A 667 -8.15 8.72 15.87
C ARG A 667 -7.13 7.75 15.27
N ILE A 668 -5.84 7.91 15.59
CA ILE A 668 -4.79 7.01 15.11
C ILE A 668 -4.89 5.65 15.79
N PHE A 669 -4.93 5.60 17.12
CA PHE A 669 -4.91 4.33 17.87
C PHE A 669 -6.13 3.43 17.62
N SER A 670 -7.28 4.03 17.27
CA SER A 670 -8.50 3.27 16.96
C SER A 670 -8.58 2.72 15.52
N ARG A 671 -7.73 3.19 14.60
CA ARG A 671 -7.89 2.89 13.15
C ARG A 671 -6.61 2.58 12.40
N TYR A 672 -5.48 3.10 12.84
CA TYR A 672 -4.21 3.11 12.15
C TYR A 672 -3.10 2.59 13.08
N THR A 673 -3.27 1.36 13.62
CA THR A 673 -2.22 0.60 14.35
C THR A 673 -1.81 -0.72 13.66
N TRP A 674 -0.51 -1.07 13.76
CA TRP A 674 0.11 -2.26 13.13
C TRP A 674 -0.54 -3.57 13.55
N SER A 675 -1.04 -3.64 14.78
CA SER A 675 -1.82 -4.79 15.27
C SER A 675 -3.12 -4.98 14.51
N ILE A 676 -3.93 -3.92 14.34
CA ILE A 676 -5.19 -3.99 13.58
C ILE A 676 -4.90 -4.41 12.13
N TYR A 677 -3.81 -3.89 11.56
CA TYR A 677 -3.40 -4.23 10.21
C TYR A 677 -3.01 -5.70 10.04
N ALA A 678 -2.10 -6.20 10.86
CA ALA A 678 -1.64 -7.58 10.80
C ALA A 678 -2.81 -8.55 11.02
N LYS A 679 -3.64 -8.31 12.05
CA LYS A 679 -4.83 -9.10 12.34
C LYS A 679 -5.76 -9.18 11.13
N ARG A 680 -6.03 -8.04 10.49
CA ARG A 680 -6.89 -7.99 9.31
C ARG A 680 -6.23 -8.70 8.12
N LEU A 681 -4.95 -8.43 7.83
CA LEU A 681 -4.27 -9.04 6.69
C LEU A 681 -4.24 -10.57 6.77
N VAL A 682 -3.95 -11.13 7.94
CA VAL A 682 -3.98 -12.59 8.14
C VAL A 682 -5.39 -13.14 7.92
N THR A 683 -6.42 -12.55 8.55
CA THR A 683 -7.82 -12.97 8.32
C THR A 683 -8.23 -12.89 6.84
N LEU A 684 -7.81 -11.83 6.13
CA LEU A 684 -8.05 -11.69 4.70
C LEU A 684 -7.36 -12.81 3.91
N SER A 685 -6.13 -13.17 4.26
CA SER A 685 -5.42 -14.26 3.58
C SER A 685 -6.18 -15.59 3.68
N HIS A 686 -6.80 -15.90 4.82
CA HIS A 686 -7.65 -17.08 4.99
C HIS A 686 -8.90 -17.04 4.12
N ILE A 687 -9.66 -15.94 4.17
CA ILE A 687 -10.91 -15.78 3.42
C ILE A 687 -10.67 -15.89 1.91
N TYR A 688 -9.65 -15.22 1.40
CA TYR A 688 -9.33 -15.27 -0.03
C TYR A 688 -8.77 -16.62 -0.46
N THR A 689 -8.08 -17.33 0.43
CA THR A 689 -7.63 -18.70 0.18
C THR A 689 -8.82 -19.66 0.08
N PHE A 690 -9.79 -19.55 1.00
CA PHE A 690 -11.04 -20.30 0.92
C PHE A 690 -11.85 -19.95 -0.34
N TRP A 691 -11.98 -18.65 -0.67
CA TRP A 691 -12.64 -18.21 -1.89
C TRP A 691 -11.97 -18.76 -3.15
N LYS A 692 -10.63 -18.75 -3.19
CA LYS A 692 -9.85 -19.30 -4.31
C LYS A 692 -10.10 -20.80 -4.49
N HIS A 693 -10.17 -21.55 -3.39
CA HIS A 693 -10.55 -22.96 -3.40
C HIS A 693 -11.99 -23.12 -3.96
N ALA A 694 -12.93 -22.34 -3.43
CA ALA A 694 -14.34 -22.44 -3.76
C ALA A 694 -14.70 -22.08 -5.21
N THR A 695 -13.89 -21.27 -5.88
CA THR A 695 -14.25 -20.72 -7.20
C THR A 695 -13.31 -21.15 -8.32
N SER A 696 -12.32 -22.02 -8.06
CA SER A 696 -11.19 -22.32 -8.95
C SER A 696 -11.52 -22.60 -10.43
N LEU A 697 -12.68 -23.20 -10.74
CA LEU A 697 -13.13 -23.48 -12.11
C LEU A 697 -13.52 -22.21 -12.89
N GLU A 698 -14.25 -21.28 -12.26
CA GLU A 698 -14.77 -20.06 -12.89
C GLU A 698 -13.67 -19.03 -13.25
N SER A 699 -12.41 -19.19 -12.77
CA SER A 699 -11.30 -18.22 -13.06
C SER A 699 -10.44 -18.55 -14.26
N ARG A 700 -10.64 -19.71 -14.89
CA ARG A 700 -9.69 -20.19 -15.92
C ARG A 700 -9.61 -19.25 -17.11
N GLU A 701 -10.74 -18.65 -17.49
CA GLU A 701 -10.85 -17.71 -18.62
C GLU A 701 -10.08 -16.41 -18.34
N THR A 702 -10.31 -15.80 -17.18
CA THR A 702 -9.59 -14.59 -16.73
C THR A 702 -8.08 -14.84 -16.71
N LYS A 703 -7.68 -16.02 -16.20
CA LYS A 703 -6.27 -16.42 -16.11
C LYS A 703 -5.62 -16.48 -17.50
N ARG A 704 -6.28 -17.12 -18.49
CA ARG A 704 -5.78 -17.19 -19.86
C ARG A 704 -5.75 -15.83 -20.57
N TYR A 705 -6.75 -15.00 -20.33
CA TYR A 705 -6.79 -13.65 -20.88
C TYR A 705 -5.59 -12.80 -20.41
N LEU A 706 -5.27 -12.85 -19.11
CA LEU A 706 -4.12 -12.13 -18.55
C LEU A 706 -2.78 -12.74 -18.97
N GLU A 707 -2.69 -14.07 -19.11
CA GLU A 707 -1.50 -14.73 -19.68
C GLU A 707 -1.23 -14.23 -21.10
N MET A 708 -2.25 -14.22 -21.95
CA MET A 708 -2.16 -13.72 -23.33
C MET A 708 -1.74 -12.25 -23.35
N PHE A 709 -2.35 -11.42 -22.50
CA PHE A 709 -2.01 -10.00 -22.41
C PHE A 709 -0.56 -9.76 -21.96
N TYR A 710 -0.06 -10.54 -20.99
CA TYR A 710 1.35 -10.49 -20.60
C TYR A 710 2.28 -10.92 -21.74
N ILE A 711 1.98 -12.06 -22.39
CA ILE A 711 2.86 -12.64 -23.41
C ILE A 711 2.93 -11.77 -24.67
N LEU A 712 1.80 -11.27 -25.14
CA LEU A 712 1.71 -10.57 -26.42
C LEU A 712 1.97 -9.07 -26.29
N GLU A 713 1.58 -8.45 -25.18
CA GLU A 713 1.67 -7.00 -25.01
C GLU A 713 2.82 -6.60 -24.10
N MET A 714 2.86 -7.09 -22.85
CA MET A 714 3.90 -6.69 -21.90
C MET A 714 5.30 -7.03 -22.41
N ARG A 715 5.53 -8.25 -22.92
CA ARG A 715 6.85 -8.63 -23.46
C ARG A 715 7.25 -7.80 -24.70
N ARG A 716 6.28 -7.40 -25.53
CA ARG A 716 6.52 -6.57 -26.71
C ARG A 716 6.98 -5.16 -26.32
N LEU A 717 6.32 -4.55 -25.33
CA LEU A 717 6.72 -3.24 -24.79
C LEU A 717 8.11 -3.28 -24.16
N VAL A 718 8.38 -4.33 -23.39
CA VAL A 718 9.70 -4.57 -22.78
C VAL A 718 10.80 -4.77 -23.83
N ALA A 719 10.50 -5.49 -24.92
CA ALA A 719 11.45 -5.67 -26.02
C ALA A 719 11.80 -4.34 -26.69
N LYS A 720 10.78 -3.50 -26.96
CA LYS A 720 10.96 -2.16 -27.55
C LYS A 720 11.89 -1.29 -26.69
N MET A 721 11.63 -1.24 -25.37
CA MET A 721 12.46 -0.49 -24.43
C MET A 721 13.94 -0.92 -24.48
N ALA A 722 14.21 -2.22 -24.56
CA ALA A 722 15.57 -2.74 -24.61
C ALA A 722 16.29 -2.45 -25.96
N GLU A 723 15.54 -2.33 -27.06
CA GLU A 723 16.07 -1.91 -28.36
C GLU A 723 16.45 -0.42 -28.34
N ASP A 724 15.58 0.43 -27.78
CA ASP A 724 15.80 1.88 -27.64
C ASP A 724 17.04 2.19 -26.78
N GLU A 725 17.25 1.47 -25.66
CA GLU A 725 18.46 1.59 -24.85
C GLU A 725 19.75 1.21 -25.62
N SER A 726 19.68 0.16 -26.44
CA SER A 726 20.82 -0.30 -27.23
C SER A 726 21.20 0.73 -28.31
N TYR A 727 20.19 1.35 -28.92
CA TYR A 727 20.34 2.40 -29.91
C TYR A 727 20.91 3.69 -29.31
N GLN A 728 20.44 4.10 -28.12
CA GLN A 728 20.97 5.26 -27.41
C GLN A 728 22.43 5.07 -26.96
N LYS A 729 22.80 3.86 -26.51
CA LYS A 729 24.22 3.54 -26.20
C LYS A 729 25.11 3.61 -27.43
N GLN A 730 24.64 3.09 -28.57
CA GLN A 730 25.39 3.17 -29.84
C GLN A 730 25.56 4.62 -30.32
N GLN A 731 24.54 5.48 -30.18
CA GLN A 731 24.66 6.90 -30.52
C GLN A 731 25.61 7.66 -29.58
N GLN A 732 25.61 7.36 -28.27
CA GLN A 732 26.54 7.97 -27.31
C GLN A 732 27.99 7.53 -27.56
N GLU A 733 28.22 6.27 -27.94
CA GLU A 733 29.54 5.77 -28.34
C GLU A 733 30.03 6.41 -29.65
N GLN A 734 29.14 6.62 -30.63
CA GLN A 734 29.45 7.31 -31.89
C GLN A 734 29.69 8.82 -31.72
N GLN A 735 28.98 9.48 -30.80
CA GLN A 735 29.21 10.89 -30.47
C GLN A 735 30.46 11.09 -29.61
N GLY A 736 30.79 10.13 -28.72
CA GLY A 736 32.03 10.11 -27.97
C GLY A 736 33.27 9.96 -28.85
N SER A 737 33.19 9.16 -29.92
CA SER A 737 34.30 8.96 -30.87
C SER A 737 34.61 10.16 -31.76
N HIS A 738 33.73 11.17 -31.84
CA HIS A 738 33.98 12.41 -32.58
C HIS A 738 34.64 13.53 -31.77
N SER A 739 34.92 13.30 -30.47
CA SER A 739 35.63 14.27 -29.61
C SER A 739 37.11 13.94 -29.37
N ALA A 740 37.65 12.93 -30.06
CA ALA A 740 39.06 12.55 -29.99
C ALA A 740 39.68 12.45 -31.40
N VAL A 741 39.98 13.60 -31.99
CA VAL A 741 41.02 13.72 -33.03
C VAL A 741 41.86 14.95 -32.65
N PRO A 742 43.22 14.87 -32.71
CA PRO A 742 44.13 15.68 -31.89
C PRO A 742 44.10 17.19 -32.15
#